data_AF-A0A973FQJ3-F1
#
_entry.id   AF-A0A973FQJ3-F1
#
_cell.length_a   1.000
_cell.length_b   1.000
_cell.length_c   1.000
_cell.angle_alpha   90.00
_cell.angle_beta   90.00
_cell.angle_gamma   90.00
#
_symmetry.space_group_name_H-M   'P 1'
#
loop_
_entity.id
_entity.type
_entity.pdbx_description
1 polymer ?
#
loop_
_entity_poly.entity_id
_entity_poly.type
_entity_poly.pdbx_seq_one_letter_code
_entity_poly.pdbx_strand_id
1 'polypeptide(L)'
;MKHLLKLIRGAAHPYLLAVPLVMLAGIIGACLLYSIGLRSSHDAANQLRFVGDEVSAGLYTMEYGASPNAPASYRWSSGTSRIILSNPGGPLYVKLSLAAGNDRTVNVKLSTSHQRVGTIKVAATLRTYHLLLAPEPDELIHLEMVAPTFREAGGGRDLGLLFESVSVFGGGRPVPAVLISVMLGGLVLYLILLRWITPSAAGGWVLAIEIAALAWQYTLGWPLGIFGGLQVSGVAGIGLILALIRSIASTRSSHQLVAVTVPSGWWPGRRATTLWIALIVFFLWATAWTQAVVIPGLDSDFGIYLDAAARALAGDDPYQPFLIGESYVYPPPVLLIFAPMSGMALANALVEWQILSGLATIATILALYRTFARSSSRNLGRAWLLALVICFAPLWESLQIGQVNSLVLLGISLFILGQQDKNWEWLGDLGLAGAIMLKISPLLLLALPVVRGDWRRWLRVGSGLVGLSVLALPWFGLPRWADFLAIVPLLFQGSNTNPYNIALAAMGFRFGPGGALLGRVLAAGLPLLWLLGCLWWRRHDPRPLLAIGVIAMTLGSSLIWYHHLIFLAVPAVWLLLGTNDQRTALLTLLSLSLMQISRMIEFGLGWGPWFAVAGYLLLLGVAFARVRRAYRLDPL
;
A
#
# COMPACT_ATOMS: atom_id res chain seq x y z
N MET A 1 27.23 5.16 43.99
CA MET A 1 27.05 5.66 42.61
C MET A 1 27.72 4.80 41.52
N LYS A 2 29.05 4.56 41.54
CA LYS A 2 29.75 3.75 40.51
C LYS A 2 29.27 2.29 40.43
N HIS A 3 28.91 1.66 41.55
CA HIS A 3 28.31 0.30 41.56
C HIS A 3 26.86 0.28 41.04
N LEU A 4 26.06 1.30 41.33
CA LEU A 4 24.71 1.46 40.77
C LEU A 4 24.75 1.68 39.24
N LEU A 5 25.72 2.47 38.75
CA LEU A 5 26.00 2.63 37.31
C LEU A 5 26.54 1.36 36.65
N LYS A 6 27.25 0.49 37.38
CA LYS A 6 27.72 -0.82 36.91
C LYS A 6 26.57 -1.84 36.86
N LEU A 7 25.64 -1.78 37.81
CA LEU A 7 24.40 -2.57 37.83
C LEU A 7 23.44 -2.15 36.71
N ILE A 8 23.27 -0.84 36.47
CA ILE A 8 22.47 -0.30 35.37
C ILE A 8 23.12 -0.62 34.00
N ARG A 9 24.45 -0.57 33.88
CA ARG A 9 25.16 -0.98 32.64
C ARG A 9 25.13 -2.50 32.41
N GLY A 10 25.10 -3.32 33.47
CA GLY A 10 25.00 -4.77 33.40
C GLY A 10 23.60 -5.28 33.06
N ALA A 11 22.55 -4.60 33.55
CA ALA A 11 21.16 -4.98 33.30
C ALA A 11 20.60 -4.45 31.96
N ALA A 12 21.18 -3.39 31.38
CA ALA A 12 20.61 -2.71 30.21
C ALA A 12 21.06 -3.21 28.82
N HIS A 13 22.03 -4.14 28.72
CA HIS A 13 22.81 -4.29 27.49
C HIS A 13 22.32 -5.28 26.40
N PRO A 14 21.32 -6.17 26.64
CA PRO A 14 20.60 -6.84 25.53
C PRO A 14 19.14 -6.38 25.38
N TYR A 15 18.54 -5.75 26.40
CA TYR A 15 17.11 -5.41 26.39
C TYR A 15 16.80 -4.01 25.88
N LEU A 16 17.77 -3.11 25.72
CA LEU A 16 17.52 -1.77 25.12
C LEU A 16 17.21 -1.81 23.61
N LEU A 17 17.43 -2.93 22.92
CA LEU A 17 16.86 -3.18 21.59
C LEU A 17 15.50 -3.88 21.69
N ALA A 18 15.26 -4.63 22.76
CA ALA A 18 13.99 -5.27 23.03
C ALA A 18 12.93 -4.26 23.51
N VAL A 19 13.29 -3.19 24.23
CA VAL A 19 12.34 -2.17 24.68
C VAL A 19 11.71 -1.41 23.51
N PRO A 20 12.46 -0.90 22.50
CA PRO A 20 11.85 -0.36 21.29
C PRO A 20 11.07 -1.42 20.50
N LEU A 21 11.48 -2.69 20.49
CA LEU A 21 10.78 -3.78 19.80
C LEU A 21 9.51 -4.25 20.53
N VAL A 22 9.48 -4.20 21.86
CA VAL A 22 8.35 -4.54 22.73
C VAL A 22 7.42 -3.35 22.86
N MET A 23 7.93 -2.12 22.87
CA MET A 23 7.13 -0.92 22.70
C MET A 23 6.61 -0.82 21.27
N LEU A 24 7.36 -1.20 20.23
CA LEU A 24 6.86 -1.29 18.86
C LEU A 24 5.87 -2.44 18.71
N ALA A 25 6.07 -3.60 19.33
CA ALA A 25 5.12 -4.71 19.33
C ALA A 25 3.89 -4.43 20.22
N GLY A 26 4.04 -3.63 21.26
CA GLY A 26 2.96 -3.15 22.14
C GLY A 26 2.21 -1.97 21.54
N ILE A 27 2.88 -1.11 20.77
CA ILE A 27 2.27 -0.07 19.93
C ILE A 27 1.60 -0.74 18.74
N ILE A 28 2.24 -1.67 18.02
CA ILE A 28 1.61 -2.48 16.97
C ILE A 28 0.46 -3.31 17.54
N GLY A 29 0.59 -3.89 18.73
CA GLY A 29 -0.45 -4.66 19.41
C GLY A 29 -1.62 -3.79 19.87
N ALA A 30 -1.36 -2.65 20.51
CA ALA A 30 -2.37 -1.66 20.88
C ALA A 30 -2.97 -0.98 19.64
N CYS A 31 -2.18 -0.81 18.57
CA CYS A 31 -2.61 -0.28 17.28
C CYS A 31 -3.46 -1.30 16.53
N LEU A 32 -3.13 -2.59 16.57
CA LEU A 32 -3.94 -3.68 16.04
C LEU A 32 -5.24 -3.79 16.85
N LEU A 33 -5.17 -3.78 18.18
CA LEU A 33 -6.34 -3.84 19.07
C LEU A 33 -7.26 -2.61 18.95
N TYR A 34 -6.70 -1.42 18.76
CA TYR A 34 -7.48 -0.19 18.62
C TYR A 34 -7.95 0.02 17.17
N SER A 35 -7.22 -0.44 16.15
CA SER A 35 -7.67 -0.39 14.75
C SER A 35 -8.74 -1.43 14.41
N ILE A 36 -8.72 -2.59 15.09
CA ILE A 36 -9.82 -3.55 15.12
C ILE A 36 -11.03 -2.97 15.88
N GLY A 37 -10.81 -2.02 16.79
CA GLY A 37 -11.85 -1.41 17.62
C GLY A 37 -12.72 -0.34 16.93
N LEU A 38 -12.27 0.27 15.82
CA LEU A 38 -12.94 1.48 15.30
C LEU A 38 -13.13 1.62 13.78
N ARG A 39 -12.51 0.84 12.88
CA ARG A 39 -12.69 1.09 11.43
C ARG A 39 -12.51 -0.13 10.51
N SER A 40 -13.55 -0.94 10.37
CA SER A 40 -13.65 -1.88 9.24
C SER A 40 -15.06 -1.96 8.64
N SER A 41 -15.79 -0.83 8.58
CA SER A 41 -17.18 -0.81 8.10
C SER A 41 -17.40 -0.03 6.79
N HIS A 42 -16.37 0.22 5.98
CA HIS A 42 -16.57 0.96 4.71
C HIS A 42 -16.23 0.23 3.41
N ASP A 43 -15.19 -0.60 3.29
CA ASP A 43 -14.74 -1.00 1.93
C ASP A 43 -14.51 -2.50 1.65
N ALA A 44 -14.79 -3.42 2.58
CA ALA A 44 -14.90 -4.84 2.22
C ALA A 44 -16.31 -5.11 1.67
N ALA A 45 -16.58 -4.58 0.47
CA ALA A 45 -17.81 -4.84 -0.25
C ALA A 45 -17.81 -6.30 -0.71
N ASN A 46 -18.77 -7.11 -0.26
CA ASN A 46 -19.22 -8.22 -1.09
C ASN A 46 -20.00 -7.61 -2.26
N GLN A 47 -19.27 -7.18 -3.30
CA GLN A 47 -19.89 -6.84 -4.57
C GLN A 47 -20.36 -8.13 -5.22
N LEU A 48 -21.66 -8.40 -5.12
CA LEU A 48 -22.30 -9.41 -5.94
C LEU A 48 -22.55 -8.81 -7.31
N ARG A 49 -21.57 -8.97 -8.20
CA ARG A 49 -21.87 -9.12 -9.62
C ARG A 49 -22.36 -10.54 -9.78
N PHE A 50 -23.55 -10.74 -10.35
CA PHE A 50 -24.15 -12.06 -10.54
C PHE A 50 -23.19 -12.97 -11.34
N VAL A 51 -22.38 -13.76 -10.64
CA VAL A 51 -21.43 -14.72 -11.22
C VAL A 51 -21.68 -16.04 -10.48
N GLY A 52 -22.78 -16.71 -10.78
CA GLY A 52 -23.08 -18.05 -10.23
C GLY A 52 -24.46 -18.20 -9.58
N ASP A 53 -24.79 -19.47 -9.25
CA ASP A 53 -26.10 -20.01 -8.83
C ASP A 53 -26.61 -19.52 -7.46
N GLU A 54 -26.75 -18.21 -7.30
CA GLU A 54 -27.43 -17.66 -6.13
C GLU A 54 -28.94 -17.90 -6.22
N VAL A 55 -29.50 -18.42 -5.13
CA VAL A 55 -30.93 -18.71 -4.96
C VAL A 55 -31.70 -17.38 -4.95
N SER A 56 -32.06 -16.92 -6.13
CA SER A 56 -32.86 -15.73 -6.37
C SER A 56 -34.26 -16.17 -6.81
N ALA A 57 -35.21 -16.10 -5.88
CA ALA A 57 -36.60 -16.36 -6.20
C ALA A 57 -37.20 -15.12 -6.88
N GLY A 58 -37.87 -15.30 -8.03
CA GLY A 58 -38.54 -14.21 -8.73
C GLY A 58 -37.61 -13.28 -9.53
N LEU A 59 -36.40 -13.72 -9.86
CA LEU A 59 -35.57 -13.11 -10.91
C LEU A 59 -35.56 -14.01 -12.16
N TYR A 60 -35.71 -13.40 -13.33
CA TYR A 60 -35.53 -14.07 -14.62
C TYR A 60 -34.04 -14.40 -14.88
N THR A 61 -33.81 -15.21 -15.91
CA THR A 61 -32.46 -15.53 -16.40
C THR A 61 -31.68 -14.27 -16.74
N MET A 62 -30.36 -14.34 -16.57
CA MET A 62 -29.45 -13.24 -16.90
C MET A 62 -29.54 -12.88 -18.38
N GLU A 63 -29.61 -11.59 -18.65
CA GLU A 63 -29.56 -10.98 -19.98
C GLU A 63 -28.32 -10.09 -20.10
N TYR A 64 -27.89 -9.84 -21.33
CA TYR A 64 -26.73 -9.03 -21.65
C TYR A 64 -27.16 -7.84 -22.50
N GLY A 65 -26.71 -6.64 -22.13
CA GLY A 65 -27.05 -5.41 -22.85
C GLY A 65 -26.49 -5.40 -24.26
N ALA A 66 -27.35 -5.30 -25.28
CA ALA A 66 -26.93 -5.15 -26.68
C ALA A 66 -26.60 -3.69 -27.08
N SER A 67 -26.99 -2.72 -26.24
CA SER A 67 -26.78 -1.30 -26.47
C SER A 67 -25.56 -0.79 -25.69
N PRO A 68 -24.77 0.16 -26.21
CA PRO A 68 -23.67 0.80 -25.49
C PRO A 68 -24.07 1.42 -24.14
N ASN A 69 -25.35 1.76 -24.00
CA ASN A 69 -25.90 2.40 -22.80
C ASN A 69 -26.61 1.41 -21.86
N ALA A 70 -26.67 0.12 -22.23
CA ALA A 70 -27.24 -0.92 -21.37
C ALA A 70 -26.15 -1.49 -20.45
N PRO A 71 -26.48 -1.89 -19.22
CA PRO A 71 -25.53 -2.59 -18.36
C PRO A 71 -25.04 -3.87 -19.03
N ALA A 72 -23.77 -4.22 -18.79
CA ALA A 72 -23.13 -5.37 -19.43
C ALA A 72 -23.90 -6.68 -19.17
N SER A 73 -24.45 -6.84 -17.97
CA SER A 73 -25.39 -7.91 -17.62
C SER A 73 -26.43 -7.42 -16.62
N TYR A 74 -27.64 -7.98 -16.68
CA TYR A 74 -28.74 -7.67 -15.77
C TYR A 74 -29.73 -8.83 -15.66
N ARG A 75 -30.63 -8.77 -14.67
CA ARG A 75 -31.81 -9.65 -14.55
C ARG A 75 -33.07 -8.82 -14.40
N TRP A 76 -34.18 -9.28 -14.96
CA TRP A 76 -35.49 -8.74 -14.65
C TRP A 76 -36.08 -9.43 -13.42
N SER A 77 -36.82 -8.71 -12.58
CA SER A 77 -37.68 -9.34 -11.58
C SER A 77 -39.05 -9.70 -12.15
N SER A 78 -39.75 -10.67 -11.57
CA SER A 78 -41.14 -11.03 -11.91
C SER A 78 -42.16 -10.29 -11.06
N GLY A 79 -41.81 -9.09 -10.57
CA GLY A 79 -42.62 -8.28 -9.66
C GLY A 79 -42.25 -8.46 -8.19
N THR A 80 -42.18 -9.69 -7.69
CA THR A 80 -41.64 -9.99 -6.36
C THR A 80 -40.35 -10.76 -6.51
N SER A 81 -39.26 -10.20 -5.98
CA SER A 81 -37.94 -10.84 -6.00
C SER A 81 -37.35 -10.90 -4.60
N ARG A 82 -36.74 -12.03 -4.26
CA ARG A 82 -35.99 -12.22 -3.03
C ARG A 82 -34.54 -12.53 -3.35
N ILE A 83 -33.65 -11.73 -2.79
CA ILE A 83 -32.20 -11.89 -2.91
C ILE A 83 -31.66 -12.28 -1.54
N ILE A 84 -30.86 -13.33 -1.50
CA ILE A 84 -30.20 -13.80 -0.28
C ILE A 84 -28.76 -13.28 -0.32
N LEU A 85 -28.41 -12.44 0.63
CA LEU A 85 -27.11 -11.77 0.71
C LEU A 85 -26.41 -12.22 1.99
N SER A 86 -25.08 -12.33 2.00
CA SER A 86 -24.35 -12.57 3.25
C SER A 86 -24.53 -11.41 4.22
N ASN A 87 -24.74 -11.69 5.50
CA ASN A 87 -24.80 -10.66 6.54
C ASN A 87 -23.39 -10.36 7.08
N PRO A 88 -22.78 -9.20 6.75
CA PRO A 88 -21.51 -8.77 7.34
C PRO A 88 -21.61 -8.38 8.83
N GLY A 89 -22.81 -8.42 9.41
CA GLY A 89 -23.12 -8.02 10.78
C GLY A 89 -23.20 -6.50 10.97
N GLY A 90 -23.74 -6.08 12.12
CA GLY A 90 -23.90 -4.66 12.48
C GLY A 90 -24.80 -3.88 11.52
N PRO A 91 -24.81 -2.53 11.59
CA PRO A 91 -25.62 -1.72 10.69
C PRO A 91 -25.22 -1.97 9.24
N LEU A 92 -26.20 -2.11 8.36
CA LEU A 92 -25.97 -2.51 6.97
C LEU A 92 -26.08 -1.29 6.07
N TYR A 93 -25.20 -1.23 5.07
CA TYR A 93 -25.29 -0.30 3.96
C TYR A 93 -25.42 -1.12 2.68
N VAL A 94 -26.51 -0.94 1.94
CA VAL A 94 -26.80 -1.72 0.73
C VAL A 94 -26.80 -0.78 -0.47
N LYS A 95 -25.97 -1.09 -1.47
CA LYS A 95 -26.00 -0.44 -2.79
C LYS A 95 -26.78 -1.34 -3.76
N LEU A 96 -27.78 -0.79 -4.44
CA LEU A 96 -28.57 -1.49 -5.45
C LEU A 96 -28.52 -0.70 -6.76
N SER A 97 -28.09 -1.32 -7.86
CA SER A 97 -28.23 -0.74 -9.20
C SER A 97 -29.51 -1.24 -9.85
N LEU A 98 -30.52 -0.37 -9.90
CA LEU A 98 -31.88 -0.70 -10.34
C LEU A 98 -32.36 0.25 -11.44
N ALA A 99 -33.18 -0.26 -12.35
CA ALA A 99 -34.00 0.53 -13.26
C ALA A 99 -35.43 -0.02 -13.30
N ALA A 100 -36.43 0.83 -13.49
CA ALA A 100 -37.81 0.41 -13.69
C ALA A 100 -38.07 -0.02 -15.14
N GLY A 101 -37.20 0.38 -16.07
CA GLY A 101 -37.32 0.16 -17.51
C GLY A 101 -38.47 0.95 -18.14
N ASN A 102 -38.64 0.82 -19.45
CA ASN A 102 -39.83 1.23 -20.22
C ASN A 102 -40.35 2.65 -19.89
N ASP A 103 -39.45 3.63 -19.74
CA ASP A 103 -39.74 5.05 -19.47
C ASP A 103 -40.66 5.33 -18.26
N ARG A 104 -40.79 4.38 -17.33
CA ARG A 104 -41.64 4.49 -16.14
C ARG A 104 -40.85 4.72 -14.87
N THR A 105 -41.47 5.36 -13.88
CA THR A 105 -40.95 5.38 -12.50
C THR A 105 -41.89 4.57 -11.63
N VAL A 106 -41.35 3.65 -10.82
CA VAL A 106 -42.18 2.75 -9.99
C VAL A 106 -41.82 2.85 -8.51
N ASN A 107 -42.82 2.66 -7.67
CA ASN A 107 -42.62 2.53 -6.23
C ASN A 107 -42.26 1.07 -5.89
N VAL A 108 -41.10 0.86 -5.28
CA VAL A 108 -40.60 -0.45 -4.89
C VAL A 108 -40.63 -0.57 -3.38
N LYS A 109 -41.34 -1.57 -2.86
CA LYS A 109 -41.31 -1.92 -1.44
C LYS A 109 -40.10 -2.78 -1.15
N LEU A 110 -39.34 -2.41 -0.14
CA LEU A 110 -38.14 -3.10 0.31
C LEU A 110 -38.34 -3.62 1.73
N SER A 111 -37.95 -4.87 1.98
CA SER A 111 -37.92 -5.48 3.29
C SER A 111 -36.79 -6.49 3.42
N THR A 112 -36.29 -6.68 4.63
CA THR A 112 -35.47 -7.82 5.03
C THR A 112 -36.34 -8.83 5.79
N SER A 113 -35.76 -9.94 6.26
CA SER A 113 -36.46 -10.89 7.14
C SER A 113 -37.03 -10.22 8.39
N HIS A 114 -36.30 -9.24 8.96
CA HIS A 114 -36.62 -8.66 10.27
C HIS A 114 -37.07 -7.20 10.21
N GLN A 115 -36.86 -6.51 9.08
CA GLN A 115 -37.16 -5.08 8.96
C GLN A 115 -37.95 -4.75 7.69
N ARG A 116 -39.00 -3.93 7.85
CA ARG A 116 -39.60 -3.21 6.71
C ARG A 116 -38.77 -1.95 6.45
N VAL A 117 -38.04 -1.92 5.34
CA VAL A 117 -37.17 -0.80 4.98
C VAL A 117 -37.98 0.41 4.51
N GLY A 118 -39.04 0.16 3.73
CA GLY A 118 -39.94 1.21 3.25
C GLY A 118 -40.21 1.11 1.74
N THR A 119 -40.65 2.21 1.13
CA THR A 119 -40.88 2.29 -0.32
C THR A 119 -39.92 3.30 -0.93
N ILE A 120 -39.19 2.90 -1.98
CA ILE A 120 -38.33 3.79 -2.75
C ILE A 120 -38.90 4.00 -4.16
N LYS A 121 -38.66 5.18 -4.74
CA LYS A 121 -39.00 5.46 -6.15
C LYS A 121 -37.82 5.05 -7.02
N VAL A 122 -38.03 4.07 -7.90
CA VAL A 122 -37.04 3.62 -8.87
C VAL A 122 -37.33 4.25 -10.23
N ALA A 123 -36.35 4.99 -10.75
CA ALA A 123 -36.43 5.70 -12.04
C ALA A 123 -36.41 4.74 -13.25
N ALA A 124 -36.82 5.25 -14.41
CA ALA A 124 -36.83 4.52 -15.67
C ALA A 124 -35.44 4.02 -16.09
N THR A 125 -34.43 4.88 -15.90
CA THR A 125 -33.03 4.59 -16.21
C THR A 125 -32.32 3.96 -15.01
N LEU A 126 -31.26 3.22 -15.30
CA LEU A 126 -30.40 2.63 -14.28
C LEU A 126 -29.84 3.70 -13.34
N ARG A 127 -30.02 3.49 -12.03
CA ARG A 127 -29.48 4.33 -10.97
C ARG A 127 -28.99 3.45 -9.82
N THR A 128 -28.01 3.95 -9.09
CA THR A 128 -27.56 3.33 -7.84
C THR A 128 -28.30 3.93 -6.65
N TYR A 129 -28.97 3.07 -5.90
CA TYR A 129 -29.70 3.39 -4.67
C TYR A 129 -28.86 2.95 -3.49
N HIS A 130 -28.77 3.81 -2.49
CA HIS A 130 -27.97 3.61 -1.29
C HIS A 130 -28.91 3.53 -0.08
N LEU A 131 -28.93 2.38 0.59
CA LEU A 131 -29.82 2.09 1.71
C LEU A 131 -29.01 1.89 2.98
N LEU A 132 -29.50 2.41 4.09
CA LEU A 132 -28.98 2.12 5.43
C LEU A 132 -30.03 1.27 6.15
N LEU A 133 -29.69 0.02 6.46
CA LEU A 133 -30.56 -0.92 7.17
C LEU A 133 -30.04 -1.15 8.59
N ALA A 134 -30.96 -1.55 9.48
CA ALA A 134 -30.57 -1.96 10.82
C ALA A 134 -29.75 -3.26 10.76
N PRO A 135 -29.02 -3.61 11.83
CA PRO A 135 -28.41 -4.92 11.95
C PRO A 135 -29.44 -6.04 11.83
N GLU A 136 -29.20 -6.97 10.93
CA GLU A 136 -29.97 -8.21 10.85
C GLU A 136 -29.36 -9.25 11.81
N PRO A 137 -30.18 -10.00 12.56
CA PRO A 137 -29.71 -11.03 13.49
C PRO A 137 -29.28 -12.34 12.79
N ASP A 138 -29.77 -12.60 11.58
CA ASP A 138 -29.52 -13.84 10.83
C ASP A 138 -28.20 -13.77 10.07
N GLU A 139 -27.57 -14.93 9.81
CA GLU A 139 -26.32 -15.00 9.01
C GLU A 139 -26.52 -14.55 7.55
N LEU A 140 -27.75 -14.60 7.04
CA LEU A 140 -28.12 -14.21 5.69
C LEU A 140 -29.20 -13.12 5.74
N ILE A 141 -29.04 -12.10 4.90
CA ILE A 141 -30.01 -11.05 4.68
C ILE A 141 -30.90 -11.46 3.52
N HIS A 142 -32.18 -11.69 3.79
CA HIS A 142 -33.17 -11.94 2.75
C HIS A 142 -33.78 -10.61 2.31
N LEU A 143 -33.15 -9.93 1.34
CA LEU A 143 -33.66 -8.69 0.77
C LEU A 143 -34.80 -9.00 -0.21
N GLU A 144 -36.02 -8.71 0.21
CA GLU A 144 -37.22 -8.82 -0.59
C GLU A 144 -37.60 -7.47 -1.21
N MET A 145 -37.91 -7.49 -2.51
CA MET A 145 -38.30 -6.33 -3.29
C MET A 145 -39.60 -6.63 -4.02
N VAL A 146 -40.60 -5.77 -3.85
CA VAL A 146 -41.90 -5.88 -4.52
C VAL A 146 -42.15 -4.64 -5.35
N ALA A 147 -42.33 -4.84 -6.66
CA ALA A 147 -42.53 -3.79 -7.66
C ALA A 147 -43.68 -4.16 -8.63
N PRO A 148 -44.42 -3.16 -9.16
CA PRO A 148 -45.37 -3.39 -10.23
C PRO A 148 -44.70 -3.97 -11.49
N THR A 149 -45.33 -4.95 -12.12
CA THR A 149 -44.89 -5.51 -13.39
C THR A 149 -45.48 -4.77 -14.59
N PHE A 150 -44.88 -4.96 -15.76
CA PHE A 150 -45.47 -4.66 -17.06
C PHE A 150 -45.26 -5.85 -17.98
N ARG A 151 -46.17 -6.03 -18.94
CA ARG A 151 -46.02 -7.08 -19.92
C ARG A 151 -45.03 -6.65 -20.99
N GLU A 152 -44.02 -7.47 -21.24
CA GLU A 152 -43.01 -7.24 -22.26
C GLU A 152 -43.65 -7.13 -23.65
N ALA A 153 -43.27 -6.11 -24.44
CA ALA A 153 -43.81 -5.92 -25.78
C ALA A 153 -43.38 -7.09 -26.70
N GLY A 154 -44.36 -7.86 -27.19
CA GLY A 154 -44.10 -9.06 -27.98
C GLY A 154 -43.59 -10.27 -27.18
N GLY A 155 -43.46 -10.12 -25.86
CA GLY A 155 -43.03 -11.17 -24.93
C GLY A 155 -44.16 -11.74 -24.08
N GLY A 156 -43.95 -12.94 -23.55
CA GLY A 156 -44.86 -13.60 -22.61
C GLY A 156 -44.58 -13.30 -21.14
N ARG A 157 -43.61 -12.40 -20.85
CA ARG A 157 -43.09 -12.16 -19.49
C ARG A 157 -43.72 -10.93 -18.85
N ASP A 158 -43.93 -11.02 -17.55
CA ASP A 158 -44.30 -9.88 -16.70
C ASP A 158 -43.03 -9.36 -16.00
N LEU A 159 -42.50 -8.24 -16.50
CA LEU A 159 -41.23 -7.68 -16.08
C LEU A 159 -41.44 -6.62 -14.98
N GLY A 160 -40.72 -6.76 -13.88
CA GLY A 160 -40.69 -5.82 -12.76
C GLY A 160 -39.53 -4.83 -12.91
N LEU A 161 -38.52 -5.00 -12.06
CA LEU A 161 -37.32 -4.16 -12.04
C LEU A 161 -36.22 -4.80 -12.87
N LEU A 162 -35.46 -3.97 -13.58
CA LEU A 162 -34.15 -4.33 -14.08
C LEU A 162 -33.16 -4.19 -12.94
N PHE A 163 -32.42 -5.27 -12.68
CA PHE A 163 -31.47 -5.39 -11.59
C PHE A 163 -30.08 -5.70 -12.16
N GLU A 164 -29.13 -4.80 -11.97
CA GLU A 164 -27.75 -4.97 -12.44
C GLU A 164 -26.86 -5.57 -11.35
N SER A 165 -26.85 -4.96 -10.17
CA SER A 165 -25.95 -5.37 -9.08
C SER A 165 -26.50 -5.02 -7.71
N VAL A 166 -26.04 -5.78 -6.71
CA VAL A 166 -26.22 -5.48 -5.29
C VAL A 166 -24.90 -5.63 -4.58
N SER A 167 -24.67 -4.75 -3.62
CA SER A 167 -23.52 -4.85 -2.74
C SER A 167 -23.99 -4.55 -1.33
N VAL A 168 -23.71 -5.48 -0.42
CA VAL A 168 -23.95 -5.29 1.00
C VAL A 168 -22.63 -4.99 1.68
N PHE A 169 -22.68 -3.96 2.50
CA PHE A 169 -21.63 -3.53 3.40
C PHE A 169 -22.22 -3.59 4.80
N GLY A 170 -21.42 -3.89 5.82
CA GLY A 170 -21.87 -3.76 7.20
C GLY A 170 -20.70 -3.67 8.16
N GLY A 171 -21.04 -3.43 9.43
CA GLY A 171 -20.11 -3.10 10.49
C GLY A 171 -20.40 -3.85 11.79
N GLY A 172 -20.42 -5.18 11.76
CA GLY A 172 -20.47 -6.01 12.95
C GLY A 172 -19.07 -6.37 13.42
N ARG A 173 -18.77 -6.20 14.72
CA ARG A 173 -17.52 -6.73 15.27
C ARG A 173 -17.57 -8.26 15.16
N PRO A 174 -16.60 -8.95 14.54
CA PRO A 174 -16.43 -10.37 14.83
C PRO A 174 -16.31 -10.51 16.35
N VAL A 175 -16.99 -11.48 16.95
CA VAL A 175 -17.00 -11.64 18.41
C VAL A 175 -15.53 -11.71 18.87
N PRO A 176 -15.01 -10.78 19.68
CA PRO A 176 -13.60 -10.77 20.06
C PRO A 176 -13.17 -12.11 20.71
N ALA A 177 -14.10 -12.78 21.38
CA ALA A 177 -13.91 -14.12 21.93
C ALA A 177 -13.54 -15.14 20.84
N VAL A 178 -14.13 -15.07 19.65
CA VAL A 178 -13.86 -15.99 18.54
C VAL A 178 -12.44 -15.80 17.99
N LEU A 179 -12.00 -14.56 17.82
CA LEU A 179 -10.64 -14.25 17.37
C LEU A 179 -9.58 -14.62 18.42
N ILE A 180 -9.84 -14.30 19.68
CA ILE A 180 -8.98 -14.69 20.81
C ILE A 180 -8.91 -16.21 20.91
N SER A 181 -10.04 -16.91 20.79
CA SER A 181 -10.11 -18.38 20.84
C SER A 181 -9.26 -19.03 19.76
N VAL A 182 -9.21 -18.48 18.54
CA VAL A 182 -8.35 -19.07 17.52
C VAL A 182 -6.89 -18.71 17.69
N MET A 183 -6.56 -17.45 18.02
CA MET A 183 -5.15 -17.11 18.29
C MET A 183 -4.59 -17.94 19.45
N LEU A 184 -5.37 -18.13 20.51
CA LEU A 184 -5.03 -19.01 21.62
C LEU A 184 -5.00 -20.47 21.17
N GLY A 185 -5.94 -20.92 20.35
CA GLY A 185 -5.98 -22.28 19.79
C GLY A 185 -4.74 -22.63 18.97
N GLY A 186 -4.33 -21.77 18.04
CA GLY A 186 -3.14 -21.95 17.22
C GLY A 186 -1.84 -21.85 18.04
N LEU A 187 -1.78 -20.96 19.04
CA LEU A 187 -0.66 -20.90 19.99
C LEU A 187 -0.59 -22.17 20.85
N VAL A 188 -1.71 -22.64 21.38
CA VAL A 188 -1.80 -23.88 22.16
C VAL A 188 -1.37 -25.06 21.30
N LEU A 189 -1.87 -25.16 20.06
CA LEU A 189 -1.48 -26.20 19.11
C LEU A 189 0.02 -26.16 18.79
N TYR A 190 0.60 -24.97 18.58
CA TYR A 190 2.02 -24.79 18.38
C TYR A 190 2.85 -25.25 19.59
N LEU A 191 2.45 -24.84 20.81
CA LEU A 191 3.11 -25.23 22.06
C LEU A 191 2.98 -26.72 22.36
N ILE A 192 1.86 -27.34 21.97
CA ILE A 192 1.63 -28.78 22.04
C ILE A 192 2.57 -29.51 21.07
N LEU A 193 2.60 -29.12 19.80
CA LEU A 193 3.46 -29.72 18.78
C LEU A 193 4.95 -29.55 19.12
N LEU A 194 5.34 -28.43 19.71
CA LEU A 194 6.70 -28.18 20.20
C LEU A 194 7.22 -29.23 21.20
N ARG A 195 6.33 -30.00 21.85
CA ARG A 195 6.74 -31.08 22.75
C ARG A 195 7.30 -32.30 22.02
N TRP A 196 6.96 -32.48 20.75
CA TRP A 196 7.27 -33.70 20.00
C TRP A 196 8.10 -33.44 18.74
N ILE A 197 8.06 -32.21 18.20
CA ILE A 197 8.74 -31.87 16.96
C ILE A 197 9.49 -30.55 17.05
N THR A 198 10.43 -30.36 16.11
CA THR A 198 11.22 -29.12 16.05
C THR A 198 10.33 -27.89 15.88
N PRO A 199 10.74 -26.70 16.37
CA PRO A 199 9.93 -25.49 16.25
C PRO A 199 9.48 -25.15 14.82
N SER A 200 10.37 -25.38 13.84
CA SER A 200 10.03 -25.18 12.43
C SER A 200 8.98 -26.17 11.94
N ALA A 201 9.04 -27.43 12.37
CA ALA A 201 8.04 -28.43 12.04
C ALA A 201 6.71 -28.16 12.75
N ALA A 202 6.75 -27.74 14.02
CA ALA A 202 5.56 -27.32 14.77
C ALA A 202 4.86 -26.14 14.07
N GLY A 203 5.61 -25.11 13.67
CA GLY A 203 5.07 -23.99 12.91
C GLY A 203 4.48 -24.42 11.57
N GLY A 204 5.16 -25.33 10.85
CA GLY A 204 4.68 -25.90 9.59
C GLY A 204 3.38 -26.71 9.73
N TRP A 205 3.25 -27.52 10.79
CA TRP A 205 2.05 -28.31 11.05
C TRP A 205 0.86 -27.46 11.49
N VAL A 206 1.08 -26.46 12.34
CA VAL A 206 0.00 -25.51 12.66
C VAL A 206 -0.46 -24.80 11.39
N LEU A 207 0.47 -24.32 10.58
CA LEU A 207 0.14 -23.71 9.29
C LEU A 207 -0.66 -24.66 8.38
N ALA A 208 -0.28 -25.93 8.27
CA ALA A 208 -0.98 -26.91 7.45
C ALA A 208 -2.40 -27.21 7.95
N ILE A 209 -2.59 -27.34 9.27
CA ILE A 209 -3.91 -27.59 9.90
C ILE A 209 -4.83 -26.38 9.69
N GLU A 210 -4.31 -25.18 9.86
CA GLU A 210 -5.06 -23.93 9.62
C GLU A 210 -5.39 -23.79 8.13
N ILE A 211 -4.46 -24.04 7.21
CA ILE A 211 -4.73 -24.07 5.76
C ILE A 211 -5.81 -25.10 5.41
N ALA A 212 -5.79 -26.29 6.04
CA ALA A 212 -6.81 -27.31 5.82
C ALA A 212 -8.19 -26.86 6.35
N ALA A 213 -8.25 -26.23 7.53
CA ALA A 213 -9.48 -25.66 8.08
C ALA A 213 -10.05 -24.55 7.19
N LEU A 214 -9.17 -23.76 6.57
CA LEU A 214 -9.52 -22.70 5.64
C LEU A 214 -9.99 -23.21 4.29
N ALA A 215 -9.29 -24.20 3.74
CA ALA A 215 -9.71 -24.89 2.53
C ALA A 215 -11.09 -25.53 2.74
N TRP A 216 -11.31 -26.18 3.89
CA TRP A 216 -12.60 -26.73 4.29
C TRP A 216 -13.69 -25.66 4.40
N GLN A 217 -13.38 -24.50 4.98
CA GLN A 217 -14.32 -23.39 5.10
C GLN A 217 -14.69 -22.79 3.74
N TYR A 218 -13.70 -22.62 2.86
CA TYR A 218 -13.88 -22.09 1.51
C TYR A 218 -14.69 -23.07 0.62
N THR A 219 -14.42 -24.38 0.71
CA THR A 219 -15.09 -25.37 -0.13
C THR A 219 -16.51 -25.69 0.31
N LEU A 220 -16.84 -25.55 1.59
CA LEU A 220 -18.19 -25.79 2.12
C LEU A 220 -19.04 -24.52 2.23
N GLY A 221 -18.56 -23.41 1.69
CA GLY A 221 -19.36 -22.21 1.49
C GLY A 221 -19.77 -21.50 2.78
N TRP A 222 -18.94 -21.53 3.83
CA TRP A 222 -19.25 -20.80 5.06
C TRP A 222 -19.12 -19.29 4.80
N PRO A 223 -20.23 -18.54 4.72
CA PRO A 223 -20.27 -17.22 4.09
C PRO A 223 -19.60 -16.13 4.94
N LEU A 224 -19.23 -16.44 6.18
CA LEU A 224 -18.71 -15.45 7.10
C LEU A 224 -17.21 -15.19 7.01
N GLY A 225 -16.36 -15.99 6.36
CA GLY A 225 -14.95 -15.63 6.03
C GLY A 225 -14.01 -15.10 7.15
N ILE A 226 -14.50 -14.93 8.39
CA ILE A 226 -13.85 -14.17 9.48
C ILE A 226 -12.56 -14.84 9.97
N PHE A 227 -12.44 -16.14 9.73
CA PHE A 227 -11.32 -16.97 10.15
C PHE A 227 -10.21 -17.04 9.08
N GLY A 228 -10.55 -16.67 7.84
CA GLY A 228 -9.83 -16.84 6.57
C GLY A 228 -8.31 -16.66 6.57
N GLY A 229 -7.84 -15.57 7.16
CA GLY A 229 -6.40 -15.35 7.25
C GLY A 229 -5.92 -14.52 8.43
N LEU A 230 -6.82 -14.23 9.38
CA LEU A 230 -6.45 -13.95 10.77
C LEU A 230 -5.67 -15.12 11.37
N GLN A 231 -6.00 -16.35 11.00
CA GLN A 231 -5.37 -17.56 11.53
C GLN A 231 -3.99 -17.83 10.88
N VAL A 232 -3.90 -17.73 9.55
CA VAL A 232 -2.64 -17.95 8.80
C VAL A 232 -1.60 -16.88 9.14
N SER A 233 -1.98 -15.61 9.15
CA SER A 233 -1.05 -14.49 9.35
C SER A 233 -0.56 -14.40 10.79
N GLY A 234 -1.47 -14.61 11.75
CA GLY A 234 -1.16 -14.48 13.17
C GLY A 234 -0.18 -15.55 13.64
N VAL A 235 -0.42 -16.82 13.30
CA VAL A 235 0.39 -17.93 13.82
C VAL A 235 1.65 -18.17 12.99
N ALA A 236 1.62 -18.02 11.66
CA ALA A 236 2.83 -18.04 10.84
C ALA A 236 3.74 -16.84 11.14
N GLY A 237 3.16 -15.66 11.40
CA GLY A 237 3.89 -14.48 11.83
C GLY A 237 4.59 -14.70 13.18
N ILE A 238 3.88 -15.22 14.19
CA ILE A 238 4.47 -15.52 15.50
C ILE A 238 5.52 -16.63 15.39
N GLY A 239 5.26 -17.71 14.64
CA GLY A 239 6.22 -18.80 14.41
C GLY A 239 7.50 -18.33 13.70
N LEU A 240 7.38 -17.49 12.67
CA LEU A 240 8.50 -16.91 11.94
C LEU A 240 9.30 -15.95 12.83
N ILE A 241 8.63 -15.09 13.62
CA ILE A 241 9.27 -14.18 14.57
C ILE A 241 10.05 -14.97 15.63
N LEU A 242 9.47 -16.01 16.20
CA LEU A 242 10.13 -16.85 17.20
C LEU A 242 11.33 -17.63 16.62
N ALA A 243 11.22 -18.12 15.38
CA ALA A 243 12.33 -18.76 14.67
C ALA A 243 13.46 -17.75 14.38
N LEU A 244 13.13 -16.52 13.99
CA LEU A 244 14.09 -15.44 13.76
C LEU A 244 14.83 -15.04 15.05
N ILE A 245 14.09 -14.85 16.15
CA ILE A 245 14.64 -14.52 17.47
C ILE A 245 15.63 -15.60 17.91
N ARG A 246 15.29 -16.87 17.73
CA ARG A 246 16.18 -17.99 18.07
C ARG A 246 17.44 -18.05 17.19
N SER A 247 17.30 -17.80 15.88
CA SER A 247 18.45 -17.71 14.96
C SER A 247 19.40 -16.55 15.30
N ILE A 248 18.85 -15.45 15.82
CA ILE A 248 19.63 -14.29 16.27
C ILE A 248 20.29 -14.57 17.63
N ALA A 249 19.63 -15.32 18.51
CA ALA A 249 20.17 -15.70 19.80
C ALA A 249 21.33 -16.72 19.68
N SER A 250 21.26 -17.64 18.71
CA SER A 250 22.29 -18.67 18.52
C SER A 250 23.59 -18.16 17.87
N THR A 251 23.59 -16.98 17.26
CA THR A 251 24.78 -16.40 16.60
C THR A 251 25.70 -15.64 17.57
N ARG A 252 25.35 -15.54 18.86
CA ARG A 252 26.09 -14.75 19.86
C ARG A 252 27.25 -15.47 20.55
N SER A 253 27.49 -16.75 20.30
CA SER A 253 28.49 -17.54 21.04
C SER A 253 29.89 -17.62 20.40
N SER A 254 30.19 -16.89 19.32
CA SER A 254 31.50 -17.00 18.63
C SER A 254 32.09 -15.65 18.23
N HIS A 255 32.37 -14.79 19.20
CA HIS A 255 33.27 -13.64 19.01
C HIS A 255 34.68 -13.96 19.54
N GLN A 256 35.41 -14.82 18.83
CA GLN A 256 36.87 -14.70 18.78
C GLN A 256 37.21 -14.08 17.42
N LEU A 257 37.80 -12.89 17.47
CA LEU A 257 38.31 -12.12 16.33
C LEU A 257 39.53 -12.82 15.74
N VAL A 258 39.31 -13.93 15.02
CA VAL A 258 40.30 -14.43 14.06
C VAL A 258 40.12 -13.61 12.80
N ALA A 259 41.21 -13.13 12.22
CA ALA A 259 41.22 -12.54 10.88
C ALA A 259 40.71 -13.60 9.89
N VAL A 260 39.40 -13.60 9.65
CA VAL A 260 38.77 -14.50 8.69
C VAL A 260 39.16 -14.03 7.30
N THR A 261 40.25 -14.60 6.78
CA THR A 261 40.39 -14.79 5.33
C THR A 261 39.10 -15.46 4.87
N VAL A 262 38.23 -14.71 4.18
CA VAL A 262 36.95 -15.22 3.70
C VAL A 262 37.27 -16.39 2.78
N PRO A 263 36.96 -17.64 3.16
CA PRO A 263 37.28 -18.79 2.32
C PRO A 263 36.54 -18.62 0.99
N SER A 264 37.22 -18.87 -0.12
CA SER A 264 36.71 -18.77 -1.49
C SER A 264 35.56 -19.76 -1.83
N GLY A 265 34.97 -20.42 -0.83
CA GLY A 265 33.86 -21.38 -0.96
C GLY A 265 32.54 -20.91 -0.34
N TRP A 266 32.27 -19.60 -0.32
CA TRP A 266 31.09 -18.98 0.30
C TRP A 266 29.76 -19.17 -0.46
N TRP A 267 29.52 -20.38 -0.98
CA TRP A 267 28.16 -20.74 -1.35
C TRP A 267 27.30 -20.70 -0.08
N PRO A 268 26.16 -19.99 -0.09
CA PRO A 268 25.23 -20.06 1.04
C PRO A 268 24.98 -21.54 1.32
N GLY A 269 25.27 -21.99 2.54
CA GLY A 269 25.00 -23.39 2.91
C GLY A 269 23.55 -23.71 2.56
N ARG A 270 23.24 -24.95 2.17
CA ARG A 270 21.93 -25.35 1.56
C ARG A 270 20.70 -24.63 2.16
N ARG A 271 20.66 -24.46 3.49
CA ARG A 271 19.62 -23.72 4.22
C ARG A 271 19.43 -22.27 3.79
N ALA A 272 20.50 -21.51 3.60
CA ALA A 272 20.43 -20.13 3.13
C ALA A 272 19.93 -20.07 1.69
N THR A 273 20.40 -20.96 0.81
CA THR A 273 19.88 -21.07 -0.57
C THR A 273 18.39 -21.40 -0.61
N THR A 274 17.93 -22.35 0.22
CA THR A 274 16.49 -22.66 0.34
C THR A 274 15.69 -21.45 0.81
N LEU A 275 16.16 -20.73 1.83
CA LEU A 275 15.51 -19.51 2.30
C LEU A 275 15.46 -18.44 1.19
N TRP A 276 16.52 -18.31 0.39
CA TRP A 276 16.56 -17.36 -0.73
C TRP A 276 15.55 -17.71 -1.80
N ILE A 277 15.49 -18.97 -2.23
CA ILE A 277 14.50 -19.44 -3.21
C ILE A 277 13.09 -19.22 -2.66
N ALA A 278 12.83 -19.56 -1.39
CA ALA A 278 11.54 -19.34 -0.76
C ALA A 278 11.14 -17.86 -0.75
N LEU A 279 12.07 -16.95 -0.44
CA LEU A 279 11.82 -15.50 -0.50
C LEU A 279 11.53 -15.04 -1.93
N ILE A 280 12.31 -15.45 -2.92
CA ILE A 280 12.07 -15.05 -4.32
C ILE A 280 10.70 -15.56 -4.79
N VAL A 281 10.39 -16.84 -4.56
CA VAL A 281 9.10 -17.44 -4.90
C VAL A 281 7.95 -16.70 -4.21
N PHE A 282 8.11 -16.39 -2.92
CA PHE A 282 7.12 -15.65 -2.17
C PHE A 282 6.85 -14.25 -2.73
N PHE A 283 7.90 -13.47 -3.03
CA PHE A 283 7.67 -12.15 -3.57
C PHE A 283 7.12 -12.20 -5.01
N LEU A 284 7.56 -13.15 -5.84
CA LEU A 284 7.00 -13.37 -7.17
C LEU A 284 5.51 -13.72 -7.10
N TRP A 285 5.14 -14.63 -6.20
CA TRP A 285 3.75 -14.99 -5.95
C TRP A 285 2.93 -13.80 -5.43
N ALA A 286 3.43 -13.06 -4.44
CA ALA A 286 2.74 -11.88 -3.91
C ALA A 286 2.57 -10.78 -4.98
N THR A 287 3.57 -10.62 -5.86
CA THR A 287 3.48 -9.73 -7.02
C THR A 287 2.41 -10.23 -7.99
N ALA A 288 2.46 -11.49 -8.41
CA ALA A 288 1.47 -12.08 -9.31
C ALA A 288 0.05 -12.02 -8.76
N TRP A 289 -0.13 -12.25 -7.46
CA TRP A 289 -1.41 -12.11 -6.77
C TRP A 289 -1.91 -10.66 -6.79
N THR A 290 -1.04 -9.70 -6.48
CA THR A 290 -1.39 -8.27 -6.54
C THR A 290 -1.82 -7.88 -7.95
N GLN A 291 -1.13 -8.39 -8.97
CA GLN A 291 -1.46 -8.18 -10.38
C GLN A 291 -2.81 -8.80 -10.78
N ALA A 292 -3.11 -10.00 -10.30
CA ALA A 292 -4.31 -10.73 -10.70
C ALA A 292 -5.56 -10.32 -9.92
N VAL A 293 -5.42 -9.91 -8.66
CA VAL A 293 -6.55 -9.73 -7.73
C VAL A 293 -6.77 -8.26 -7.38
N VAL A 294 -5.71 -7.50 -7.12
CA VAL A 294 -5.84 -6.13 -6.61
C VAL A 294 -5.96 -5.14 -7.75
N ILE A 295 -5.01 -5.18 -8.69
CA ILE A 295 -4.88 -4.16 -9.74
C ILE A 295 -6.10 -4.06 -10.66
N PRO A 296 -6.78 -5.16 -11.08
CA PRO A 296 -7.97 -5.04 -11.92
C PRO A 296 -9.13 -4.28 -11.25
N GLY A 297 -9.11 -4.16 -9.92
CA GLY A 297 -10.08 -3.39 -9.15
C GLY A 297 -9.62 -1.97 -8.80
N LEU A 298 -8.41 -1.56 -9.22
CA LEU A 298 -7.90 -0.20 -8.99
C LEU A 298 -8.10 0.64 -10.26
N ASP A 299 -8.66 1.84 -10.06
CA ASP A 299 -8.73 2.82 -11.14
C ASP A 299 -7.32 3.27 -11.55
N SER A 300 -7.14 3.50 -12.84
CA SER A 300 -5.87 3.95 -13.37
C SER A 300 -5.68 5.44 -13.12
N ASP A 301 -4.70 5.78 -12.26
CA ASP A 301 -4.19 7.14 -12.08
C ASP A 301 -3.76 7.80 -13.39
N PHE A 302 -3.30 7.02 -14.36
CA PHE A 302 -2.92 7.57 -15.66
C PHE A 302 -4.08 8.27 -16.38
N GLY A 303 -5.30 7.76 -16.23
CA GLY A 303 -6.50 8.41 -16.77
C GLY A 303 -6.70 9.82 -16.21
N ILE A 304 -6.42 10.03 -14.91
CA ILE A 304 -6.50 11.33 -14.24
C ILE A 304 -5.51 12.31 -14.89
N TYR A 305 -4.29 11.85 -15.20
CA TYR A 305 -3.25 12.71 -15.78
C TYR A 305 -3.56 13.07 -17.24
N LEU A 306 -4.12 12.12 -17.99
CA LEU A 306 -4.51 12.32 -19.38
C LEU A 306 -5.68 13.30 -19.51
N ASP A 307 -6.71 13.14 -18.69
CA ASP A 307 -7.86 14.05 -18.62
C ASP A 307 -7.41 15.46 -18.23
N ALA A 308 -6.58 15.59 -17.20
CA ALA A 308 -6.03 16.88 -16.78
C ALA A 308 -5.25 17.58 -17.90
N ALA A 309 -4.43 16.83 -18.66
CA ALA A 309 -3.71 17.39 -19.80
C ALA A 309 -4.64 17.84 -20.92
N ALA A 310 -5.63 17.02 -21.28
CA ALA A 310 -6.62 17.35 -22.30
C ALA A 310 -7.41 18.62 -21.93
N ARG A 311 -7.85 18.72 -20.67
CA ARG A 311 -8.60 19.87 -20.16
C ARG A 311 -7.77 21.13 -20.11
N ALA A 312 -6.52 21.04 -19.64
CA ALA A 312 -5.62 22.19 -19.64
C ALA A 312 -5.35 22.71 -21.06
N LEU A 313 -5.19 21.82 -22.04
CA LEU A 313 -5.05 22.19 -23.46
C LEU A 313 -6.33 22.82 -24.04
N ALA A 314 -7.50 22.43 -23.56
CA ALA A 314 -8.78 23.04 -23.92
C ALA A 314 -9.01 24.41 -23.24
N GLY A 315 -8.12 24.84 -22.33
CA GLY A 315 -8.28 26.07 -21.57
C GLY A 315 -9.19 25.91 -20.34
N ASP A 316 -9.47 24.69 -19.90
CA ASP A 316 -10.21 24.38 -18.68
C ASP A 316 -9.27 24.21 -17.47
N ASP A 317 -9.84 24.28 -16.26
CA ASP A 317 -9.14 24.01 -15.01
C ASP A 317 -8.90 22.50 -14.82
N PRO A 318 -7.64 22.01 -14.87
CA PRO A 318 -7.33 20.58 -14.72
C PRO A 318 -7.45 20.08 -13.27
N TYR A 319 -7.69 20.97 -12.30
CA TYR A 319 -7.76 20.65 -10.88
C TYR A 319 -9.19 20.46 -10.37
N GLN A 320 -10.22 20.70 -11.20
CA GLN A 320 -11.63 20.60 -10.83
C GLN A 320 -12.32 19.35 -11.40
N PRO A 321 -13.32 18.74 -10.74
CA PRO A 321 -13.57 18.87 -9.31
C PRO A 321 -12.34 18.38 -8.54
N PHE A 322 -12.03 19.05 -7.42
CA PHE A 322 -10.93 18.64 -6.56
C PHE A 322 -11.38 17.59 -5.54
N LEU A 323 -10.88 16.36 -5.71
CA LEU A 323 -11.11 15.22 -4.85
C LEU A 323 -9.78 14.50 -4.61
N ILE A 324 -9.37 14.44 -3.34
CA ILE A 324 -8.06 13.87 -2.97
C ILE A 324 -8.04 12.37 -3.31
N GLY A 325 -7.11 11.98 -4.17
CA GLY A 325 -6.94 10.60 -4.65
C GLY A 325 -7.58 10.33 -6.01
N GLU A 326 -8.40 11.26 -6.52
CA GLU A 326 -9.10 11.11 -7.81
C GLU A 326 -8.83 12.28 -8.77
N SER A 327 -8.28 13.39 -8.27
CA SER A 327 -7.95 14.57 -9.08
C SER A 327 -6.45 14.70 -9.34
N TYR A 328 -6.12 15.44 -10.40
CA TYR A 328 -4.76 15.87 -10.68
C TYR A 328 -4.27 16.83 -9.58
N VAL A 329 -3.05 16.63 -9.09
CA VAL A 329 -2.50 17.38 -7.94
C VAL A 329 -1.09 17.92 -8.17
N TYR A 330 -0.61 17.88 -9.42
CA TYR A 330 0.76 18.23 -9.75
C TYR A 330 0.86 19.65 -10.36
N PRO A 331 2.01 20.32 -10.25
CA PRO A 331 2.26 21.60 -10.91
C PRO A 331 2.00 21.55 -12.43
N PRO A 332 1.63 22.67 -13.07
CA PRO A 332 1.35 22.73 -14.51
C PRO A 332 2.45 22.15 -15.44
N PRO A 333 3.76 22.29 -15.16
CA PRO A 333 4.80 21.74 -16.04
C PRO A 333 4.74 20.22 -16.23
N VAL A 334 4.14 19.49 -15.30
CA VAL A 334 3.97 18.04 -15.41
C VAL A 334 3.00 17.68 -16.53
N LEU A 335 2.04 18.55 -16.86
CA LEU A 335 1.09 18.33 -17.96
C LEU A 335 1.80 18.24 -19.32
N LEU A 336 3.00 18.82 -19.49
CA LEU A 336 3.78 18.68 -20.73
C LEU A 336 4.15 17.23 -21.04
N ILE A 337 4.27 16.38 -20.02
CA ILE A 337 4.60 14.96 -20.19
C ILE A 337 3.40 14.22 -20.79
N PHE A 338 2.18 14.61 -20.40
CA PHE A 338 0.94 13.93 -20.79
C PHE A 338 0.26 14.55 -22.02
N ALA A 339 0.55 15.82 -22.32
CA ALA A 339 -0.04 16.53 -23.44
C ALA A 339 0.11 15.80 -24.80
N PRO A 340 1.27 15.22 -25.17
CA PRO A 340 1.39 14.48 -26.43
C PRO A 340 0.50 13.22 -26.50
N MET A 341 0.21 12.61 -25.35
CA MET A 341 -0.61 11.39 -25.27
C MET A 341 -2.11 11.71 -25.19
N SER A 342 -2.49 12.94 -24.85
CA SER A 342 -3.88 13.33 -24.60
C SER A 342 -4.82 13.20 -25.81
N GLY A 343 -4.26 13.20 -27.03
CA GLY A 343 -5.01 12.94 -28.27
C GLY A 343 -5.15 11.47 -28.64
N MET A 344 -4.56 10.55 -27.87
CA MET A 344 -4.55 9.12 -28.17
C MET A 344 -5.69 8.39 -27.45
N ALA A 345 -6.08 7.22 -27.97
CA ALA A 345 -6.92 6.31 -27.20
C ALA A 345 -6.21 5.89 -25.91
N LEU A 346 -6.95 5.83 -24.78
CA LEU A 346 -6.39 5.57 -23.45
C LEU A 346 -5.50 4.31 -23.41
N ALA A 347 -5.89 3.24 -24.10
CA ALA A 347 -5.10 2.00 -24.15
C ALA A 347 -3.71 2.22 -24.78
N ASN A 348 -3.62 3.00 -25.86
CA ASN A 348 -2.35 3.28 -26.53
C ASN A 348 -1.47 4.20 -25.66
N ALA A 349 -2.08 5.26 -25.11
CA ALA A 349 -1.40 6.17 -24.20
C ALA A 349 -0.84 5.43 -22.96
N LEU A 350 -1.61 4.47 -22.42
CA LEU A 350 -1.17 3.66 -21.28
C LEU A 350 0.03 2.77 -21.63
N VAL A 351 0.03 2.15 -22.82
CA VAL A 351 1.18 1.35 -23.29
C VAL A 351 2.44 2.22 -23.41
N GLU A 352 2.34 3.39 -24.01
CA GLU A 352 3.46 4.33 -24.12
C GLU A 352 3.99 4.76 -22.74
N TRP A 353 3.06 5.07 -21.83
CA TRP A 353 3.39 5.43 -20.46
C TRP A 353 4.07 4.30 -19.68
N GLN A 354 3.61 3.07 -19.85
CA GLN A 354 4.21 1.89 -19.23
C GLN A 354 5.63 1.64 -19.77
N ILE A 355 5.86 1.84 -21.08
CA ILE A 355 7.21 1.78 -21.67
C ILE A 355 8.11 2.84 -21.03
N LEU A 356 7.67 4.10 -20.96
CA LEU A 356 8.43 5.20 -20.35
C LEU A 356 8.76 4.91 -18.88
N SER A 357 7.76 4.44 -18.11
CA SER A 357 7.92 4.11 -16.70
C SER A 357 8.83 2.90 -16.48
N GLY A 358 8.79 1.91 -17.38
CA GLY A 358 9.70 0.77 -17.40
C GLY A 358 11.14 1.20 -17.68
N LEU A 359 11.37 2.06 -18.68
CA LEU A 359 12.68 2.63 -18.98
C LEU A 359 13.23 3.44 -17.80
N ALA A 360 12.37 4.26 -17.15
CA ALA A 360 12.74 5.01 -15.96
C ALA A 360 13.13 4.10 -14.78
N THR A 361 12.44 2.97 -14.64
CA THR A 361 12.76 1.94 -13.66
C THR A 361 14.11 1.29 -13.96
N ILE A 362 14.39 0.93 -15.22
CA ILE A 362 15.69 0.40 -15.63
C ILE A 362 16.81 1.40 -15.34
N ALA A 363 16.62 2.68 -15.71
CA ALA A 363 17.60 3.72 -15.44
C ALA A 363 17.84 3.94 -13.93
N THR A 364 16.77 3.86 -13.11
CA THR A 364 16.86 3.90 -11.64
C THR A 364 17.76 2.80 -11.11
N ILE A 365 17.58 1.57 -11.59
CA ILE A 365 18.37 0.40 -11.19
C ILE A 365 19.85 0.63 -11.48
N LEU A 366 20.15 1.08 -12.70
CA LEU A 366 21.53 1.35 -13.13
C LEU A 366 22.16 2.47 -12.29
N ALA A 367 21.41 3.53 -11.99
CA ALA A 367 21.87 4.60 -11.12
C ALA A 367 22.15 4.09 -9.69
N LEU A 368 21.20 3.41 -9.06
CA LEU A 368 21.36 2.86 -7.70
C LEU A 368 22.48 1.82 -7.63
N TYR A 369 22.63 0.97 -8.65
CA TYR A 369 23.73 0.03 -8.77
C TYR A 369 25.07 0.78 -8.79
N ARG A 370 25.22 1.77 -9.67
CA ARG A 370 26.45 2.56 -9.76
C ARG A 370 26.78 3.29 -8.45
N THR A 371 25.75 3.75 -7.75
CA THR A 371 25.88 4.44 -6.47
C THR A 371 26.32 3.52 -5.32
N PHE A 372 25.64 2.38 -5.15
CA PHE A 372 25.77 1.57 -3.96
C PHE A 372 26.54 0.25 -4.15
N ALA A 373 26.59 -0.30 -5.37
CA ALA A 373 27.23 -1.59 -5.60
C ALA A 373 28.75 -1.51 -5.66
N ARG A 374 29.35 -0.36 -6.01
CA ARG A 374 30.81 -0.17 -6.03
C ARG A 374 31.47 -0.39 -4.66
N SER A 375 30.72 -0.24 -3.57
CA SER A 375 31.21 -0.51 -2.21
C SER A 375 31.10 -1.97 -1.77
N SER A 376 30.50 -2.85 -2.59
CA SER A 376 30.25 -4.24 -2.23
C SER A 376 31.05 -5.18 -3.14
N SER A 377 31.87 -6.05 -2.55
CA SER A 377 32.68 -7.02 -3.30
C SER A 377 31.89 -8.22 -3.85
N ARG A 378 30.55 -8.18 -3.87
CA ARG A 378 29.71 -9.39 -4.01
C ARG A 378 28.82 -9.38 -5.26
N ASN A 379 28.88 -10.47 -6.05
CA ASN A 379 27.88 -10.85 -7.05
C ASN A 379 26.44 -10.88 -6.49
N LEU A 380 26.31 -11.18 -5.19
CA LEU A 380 25.05 -11.18 -4.46
C LEU A 380 24.33 -9.81 -4.49
N GLY A 381 25.08 -8.71 -4.59
CA GLY A 381 24.49 -7.38 -4.68
C GLY A 381 23.69 -7.15 -5.96
N ARG A 382 24.17 -7.70 -7.09
CA ARG A 382 23.43 -7.65 -8.37
C ARG A 382 22.13 -8.45 -8.28
N ALA A 383 22.19 -9.63 -7.65
CA ALA A 383 21.02 -10.47 -7.43
C ALA A 383 19.99 -9.77 -6.53
N TRP A 384 20.41 -9.06 -5.47
CA TRP A 384 19.51 -8.29 -4.61
C TRP A 384 18.79 -7.18 -5.33
N LEU A 385 19.52 -6.42 -6.13
CA LEU A 385 18.96 -5.33 -6.89
C LEU A 385 17.93 -5.83 -7.91
N LEU A 386 18.28 -6.91 -8.63
CA LEU A 386 17.37 -7.53 -9.59
C LEU A 386 16.14 -8.12 -8.89
N ALA A 387 16.33 -8.80 -7.76
CA ALA A 387 15.23 -9.32 -6.96
C ALA A 387 14.30 -8.19 -6.52
N LEU A 388 14.81 -7.13 -5.90
CA LEU A 388 14.01 -5.97 -5.50
C LEU A 388 13.16 -5.44 -6.66
N VAL A 389 13.70 -5.32 -7.86
CA VAL A 389 12.97 -4.79 -9.01
C VAL A 389 11.88 -5.74 -9.47
N ILE A 390 12.22 -7.02 -9.65
CA ILE A 390 11.27 -8.01 -10.17
C ILE A 390 10.17 -8.29 -9.14
N CYS A 391 10.46 -8.11 -7.86
CA CYS A 391 9.64 -8.66 -6.78
C CYS A 391 8.95 -7.61 -5.90
N PHE A 392 9.30 -6.33 -5.99
CA PHE A 392 8.74 -5.31 -5.09
C PHE A 392 7.38 -4.82 -5.60
N ALA A 393 6.30 -5.31 -5.00
CA ALA A 393 4.92 -5.00 -5.40
C ALA A 393 4.61 -3.51 -5.51
N PRO A 394 5.09 -2.61 -4.61
CA PRO A 394 4.85 -1.17 -4.78
C PRO A 394 5.33 -0.60 -6.13
N LEU A 395 6.43 -1.11 -6.67
CA LEU A 395 6.93 -0.75 -8.00
C LEU A 395 5.94 -1.20 -9.07
N TRP A 396 5.53 -2.46 -9.03
CA TRP A 396 4.62 -3.03 -10.02
C TRP A 396 3.22 -2.41 -9.98
N GLU A 397 2.68 -2.14 -8.79
CA GLU A 397 1.43 -1.42 -8.64
C GLU A 397 1.55 -0.02 -9.27
N SER A 398 2.65 0.70 -8.99
CA SER A 398 2.91 2.02 -9.59
C SER A 398 2.94 1.97 -11.12
N LEU A 399 3.55 0.94 -11.72
CA LEU A 399 3.62 0.78 -13.17
C LEU A 399 2.25 0.51 -13.79
N GLN A 400 1.44 -0.34 -13.16
CA GLN A 400 0.16 -0.76 -13.74
C GLN A 400 -0.92 0.30 -13.63
N ILE A 401 -1.06 0.93 -12.46
CA ILE A 401 -2.05 2.01 -12.30
C ILE A 401 -1.57 3.29 -13.03
N GLY A 402 -0.31 3.32 -13.46
CA GLY A 402 0.26 4.37 -14.29
C GLY A 402 0.63 5.63 -13.51
N GLN A 403 1.19 5.46 -12.32
CA GLN A 403 1.70 6.55 -11.48
C GLN A 403 3.02 7.15 -12.00
N VAL A 404 3.26 8.42 -11.68
CA VAL A 404 4.52 9.14 -11.97
C VAL A 404 5.72 8.72 -11.11
N ASN A 405 5.53 7.83 -10.13
CA ASN A 405 6.55 7.58 -9.11
C ASN A 405 7.84 6.98 -9.66
N SER A 406 7.80 6.24 -10.77
CA SER A 406 9.01 5.69 -11.40
C SER A 406 9.94 6.79 -11.92
N LEU A 407 9.38 7.90 -12.45
CA LEU A 407 10.15 9.07 -12.87
C LEU A 407 10.69 9.86 -11.67
N VAL A 408 9.88 10.00 -10.62
CA VAL A 408 10.30 10.63 -9.36
C VAL A 408 11.48 9.86 -8.74
N LEU A 409 11.38 8.52 -8.68
CA LEU A 409 12.43 7.65 -8.18
C LEU A 409 13.70 7.73 -9.03
N LEU A 410 13.57 7.81 -10.36
CA LEU A 410 14.70 8.05 -11.25
C LEU A 410 15.41 9.35 -10.90
N GLY A 411 14.68 10.46 -10.77
CA GLY A 411 15.24 11.76 -10.43
C GLY A 411 15.96 11.77 -9.08
N ILE A 412 15.38 11.14 -8.06
CA ILE A 412 16.03 10.93 -6.74
C ILE A 412 17.32 10.11 -6.90
N SER A 413 17.28 9.02 -7.67
CA SER A 413 18.42 8.12 -7.83
C SER A 413 19.58 8.78 -8.60
N LEU A 414 19.27 9.56 -9.64
CA LEU A 414 20.24 10.36 -10.38
C LEU A 414 20.85 11.45 -9.49
N PHE A 415 20.06 12.11 -8.64
CA PHE A 415 20.57 13.09 -7.69
C PHE A 415 21.60 12.48 -6.73
N ILE A 416 21.30 11.31 -6.16
CA ILE A 416 22.23 10.61 -5.26
C ILE A 416 23.49 10.17 -6.02
N LEU A 417 23.35 9.71 -7.28
CA LEU A 417 24.50 9.42 -8.14
C LEU A 417 25.37 10.66 -8.39
N GLY A 418 24.75 11.79 -8.74
CA GLY A 418 25.44 13.06 -8.98
C GLY A 418 26.11 13.63 -7.72
N GLN A 419 25.62 13.30 -6.52
CA GLN A 419 26.27 13.61 -5.24
C GLN A 419 27.55 12.79 -5.02
N GLN A 420 27.65 11.60 -5.62
CA GLN A 420 28.83 10.74 -5.50
C GLN A 420 29.83 10.94 -6.64
N ASP A 421 29.36 11.12 -7.87
CA ASP A 421 30.16 11.16 -9.09
C ASP A 421 29.95 12.49 -9.80
N LYS A 422 30.98 13.35 -9.78
CA LYS A 422 30.93 14.71 -10.37
C LYS A 422 30.58 14.72 -11.86
N ASN A 423 30.87 13.64 -12.58
CA ASN A 423 30.51 13.53 -14.00
C ASN A 423 28.99 13.49 -14.21
N TRP A 424 28.22 13.14 -13.18
CA TRP A 424 26.76 13.06 -13.19
C TRP A 424 26.10 14.21 -12.41
N GLU A 425 26.86 15.20 -11.96
CA GLU A 425 26.37 16.28 -11.09
C GLU A 425 25.21 17.06 -11.73
N TRP A 426 25.38 17.49 -12.98
CA TRP A 426 24.34 18.20 -13.73
C TRP A 426 23.10 17.35 -13.96
N LEU A 427 23.27 16.11 -14.42
CA LEU A 427 22.15 15.22 -14.66
C LEU A 427 21.40 14.88 -13.36
N GLY A 428 22.13 14.73 -12.25
CA GLY A 428 21.54 14.49 -10.94
C GLY A 428 20.73 15.68 -10.42
N ASP A 429 21.23 16.89 -10.60
CA ASP A 429 20.53 18.11 -10.19
C ASP A 429 19.28 18.37 -11.07
N LEU A 430 19.37 18.19 -12.39
CA LEU A 430 18.22 18.24 -13.28
C LEU A 430 17.21 17.13 -12.97
N GLY A 431 17.69 15.93 -12.66
CA GLY A 431 16.87 14.80 -12.21
C GLY A 431 16.09 15.14 -10.95
N LEU A 432 16.72 15.80 -9.97
CA LEU A 432 16.01 16.26 -8.77
C LEU A 432 14.99 17.35 -9.08
N ALA A 433 15.30 18.30 -9.97
CA ALA A 433 14.35 19.32 -10.41
C ALA A 433 13.09 18.68 -11.03
N GLY A 434 13.27 17.70 -11.92
CA GLY A 434 12.17 16.92 -12.48
C GLY A 434 11.37 16.16 -11.41
N ALA A 435 12.05 15.52 -10.46
CA ALA A 435 11.40 14.82 -9.35
C ALA A 435 10.57 15.76 -8.47
N ILE A 436 11.08 16.97 -8.17
CA ILE A 436 10.37 18.01 -7.40
C ILE A 436 9.13 18.52 -8.15
N MET A 437 9.24 18.70 -9.48
CA MET A 437 8.08 19.07 -10.30
C MET A 437 7.01 18.00 -10.30
N LEU A 438 7.39 16.72 -10.39
CA LEU A 438 6.44 15.61 -10.34
C LEU A 438 5.84 15.42 -8.93
N LYS A 439 6.63 15.57 -7.87
CA LYS A 439 6.17 15.53 -6.48
C LYS A 439 6.99 16.49 -5.65
N ILE A 440 6.37 17.31 -4.81
CA ILE A 440 7.10 18.34 -4.03
C ILE A 440 8.04 17.71 -2.98
N SER A 441 7.76 16.50 -2.49
CA SER A 441 8.47 15.89 -1.35
C SER A 441 10.00 15.72 -1.50
N PRO A 442 10.59 15.41 -2.68
CA PRO A 442 12.04 15.35 -2.86
C PRO A 442 12.76 16.68 -2.67
N LEU A 443 12.04 17.81 -2.60
CA LEU A 443 12.61 19.12 -2.26
C LEU A 443 13.39 19.06 -0.95
N LEU A 444 12.94 18.22 -0.01
CA LEU A 444 13.61 17.99 1.26
C LEU A 444 15.09 17.60 1.07
N LEU A 445 15.43 16.82 0.02
CA LEU A 445 16.79 16.34 -0.23
C LEU A 445 17.79 17.47 -0.57
N LEU A 446 17.32 18.67 -0.96
CA LEU A 446 18.19 19.83 -1.16
C LEU A 446 18.80 20.38 0.14
N ALA A 447 18.26 20.03 1.30
CA ALA A 447 18.82 20.53 2.55
C ALA A 447 20.27 20.10 2.76
N LEU A 448 20.66 18.89 2.31
CA LEU A 448 22.01 18.39 2.48
C LEU A 448 23.06 19.23 1.74
N PRO A 449 22.96 19.47 0.41
CA PRO A 449 23.92 20.34 -0.28
C PRO A 449 23.92 21.78 0.27
N VAL A 450 22.76 22.33 0.65
CA VAL A 450 22.68 23.68 1.26
C VAL A 450 23.50 23.74 2.55
N VAL A 451 23.32 22.76 3.47
CA VAL A 451 24.04 22.69 4.74
C VAL A 451 25.55 22.46 4.56
N ARG A 452 25.95 21.85 3.43
CA ARG A 452 27.34 21.67 3.02
C ARG A 452 27.95 22.90 2.36
N GLY A 453 27.18 23.95 2.10
CA GLY A 453 27.62 25.13 1.37
C GLY A 453 27.73 24.93 -0.13
N ASP A 454 27.16 23.86 -0.69
CA ASP A 454 27.13 23.61 -2.13
C ASP A 454 25.95 24.33 -2.79
N TRP A 455 26.00 25.67 -2.76
CA TRP A 455 24.96 26.54 -3.33
C TRP A 455 24.82 26.39 -4.85
N ARG A 456 25.85 25.89 -5.54
CA ARG A 456 25.82 25.66 -6.98
C ARG A 456 24.77 24.63 -7.37
N ARG A 457 24.63 23.55 -6.58
CA ARG A 457 23.55 22.57 -6.76
C ARG A 457 22.17 23.20 -6.60
N TRP A 458 22.01 24.03 -5.58
CA TRP A 458 20.74 24.72 -5.35
C TRP A 458 20.36 25.61 -6.53
N LEU A 459 21.31 26.37 -7.08
CA LEU A 459 21.07 27.17 -8.28
C LEU A 459 20.75 26.32 -9.51
N ARG A 460 21.44 25.19 -9.73
CA ARG A 460 21.14 24.32 -10.88
C ARG A 460 19.77 23.68 -10.78
N VAL A 461 19.40 23.19 -9.60
CA VAL A 461 18.06 22.64 -9.35
C VAL A 461 17.00 23.73 -9.51
N GLY A 462 17.20 24.90 -8.91
CA GLY A 462 16.32 26.05 -9.06
C GLY A 462 16.17 26.52 -10.51
N SER A 463 17.27 26.59 -11.26
CA SER A 463 17.26 26.92 -12.69
C SER A 463 16.52 25.86 -13.50
N GLY A 464 16.64 24.57 -13.15
CA GLY A 464 15.86 23.50 -13.74
C GLY A 464 14.36 23.64 -13.48
N LEU A 465 13.96 23.96 -12.24
CA LEU A 465 12.56 24.20 -11.89
C LEU A 465 11.98 25.41 -12.65
N VAL A 466 12.70 26.52 -12.69
CA VAL A 466 12.31 27.71 -13.45
C VAL A 466 12.24 27.40 -14.94
N GLY A 467 13.23 26.71 -15.49
CA GLY A 467 13.25 26.30 -16.90
C GLY A 467 12.04 25.45 -17.27
N LEU A 468 11.76 24.39 -16.52
CA LEU A 468 10.57 23.55 -16.73
C LEU A 468 9.26 24.36 -16.61
N SER A 469 9.22 25.32 -15.68
CA SER A 469 8.06 26.19 -15.50
C SER A 469 7.85 27.13 -16.68
N VAL A 470 8.91 27.77 -17.16
CA VAL A 470 8.89 28.66 -18.32
C VAL A 470 8.51 27.89 -19.58
N LEU A 471 9.02 26.68 -19.76
CA LEU A 471 8.66 25.82 -20.90
C LEU A 471 7.16 25.47 -20.95
N ALA A 472 6.48 25.46 -19.81
CA ALA A 472 5.05 25.17 -19.71
C ALA A 472 4.15 26.39 -20.00
N LEU A 473 4.67 27.61 -19.88
CA LEU A 473 3.88 28.84 -20.04
C LEU A 473 3.24 28.99 -21.42
N PRO A 474 3.91 28.71 -22.56
CA PRO A 474 3.28 28.83 -23.88
C PRO A 474 2.09 27.90 -24.10
N TRP A 475 2.01 26.79 -23.36
CA TRP A 475 0.99 25.75 -23.53
C TRP A 475 -0.20 25.95 -22.60
N PHE A 476 0.06 26.33 -21.34
CA PHE A 476 -0.97 26.35 -20.30
C PHE A 476 -1.27 27.75 -19.77
N GLY A 477 -0.42 28.74 -20.06
CA GLY A 477 -0.57 30.10 -19.57
C GLY A 477 -0.39 30.25 -18.05
N LEU A 478 -0.52 31.49 -17.57
CA LEU A 478 -0.49 31.82 -16.14
C LEU A 478 -1.73 31.34 -15.35
N PRO A 479 -2.96 31.27 -15.92
CA PRO A 479 -4.13 30.84 -15.15
C PRO A 479 -3.98 29.49 -14.46
N ARG A 480 -3.40 28.47 -15.12
CA ARG A 480 -3.21 27.15 -14.48
C ARG A 480 -2.27 27.17 -13.28
N TRP A 481 -1.36 28.13 -13.21
CA TRP A 481 -0.55 28.33 -12.02
C TRP A 481 -1.37 28.88 -10.86
N ALA A 482 -2.30 29.79 -11.12
CA ALA A 482 -3.22 30.29 -10.10
C ALA A 482 -4.13 29.16 -9.59
N ASP A 483 -4.68 28.35 -10.50
CA ASP A 483 -5.51 27.19 -10.15
C ASP A 483 -4.73 26.18 -9.28
N PHE A 484 -3.49 25.87 -9.67
CA PHE A 484 -2.61 25.01 -8.87
C PHE A 484 -2.39 25.57 -7.47
N LEU A 485 -2.03 26.85 -7.36
CA LEU A 485 -1.79 27.50 -6.07
C LEU A 485 -3.05 27.50 -5.19
N ALA A 486 -4.25 27.51 -5.77
CA ALA A 486 -5.50 27.41 -5.04
C ALA A 486 -5.69 26.05 -4.34
N ILE A 487 -5.19 24.96 -4.91
CA ILE A 487 -5.30 23.61 -4.31
C ILE A 487 -4.15 23.26 -3.36
N VAL A 488 -3.01 23.95 -3.43
CA VAL A 488 -1.82 23.65 -2.59
C VAL A 488 -2.16 23.60 -1.09
N PRO A 489 -2.88 24.55 -0.49
CA PRO A 489 -3.28 24.46 0.93
C PRO A 489 -4.10 23.22 1.25
N LEU A 490 -4.93 22.74 0.32
CA LEU A 490 -5.76 21.54 0.49
C LEU A 490 -4.90 20.27 0.51
N LEU A 491 -3.84 20.21 -0.31
CA LEU A 491 -2.89 19.09 -0.32
C LEU A 491 -2.18 18.92 1.02
N PHE A 492 -1.85 20.02 1.70
CA PHE A 492 -1.24 19.98 3.03
C PHE A 492 -2.18 19.48 4.13
N GLN A 493 -3.50 19.64 3.98
CA GLN A 493 -4.47 19.09 4.92
C GLN A 493 -4.55 17.56 4.84
N GLY A 494 -4.31 17.00 3.64
CA GLY A 494 -4.35 15.57 3.35
C GLY A 494 -5.75 14.96 3.46
N SER A 495 -5.86 13.66 3.17
CA SER A 495 -7.10 12.88 3.34
C SER A 495 -6.88 11.84 4.44
N ASN A 496 -7.10 12.24 5.69
CA ASN A 496 -6.94 11.35 6.84
C ASN A 496 -8.06 10.29 6.93
N THR A 497 -9.16 10.48 6.19
CA THR A 497 -10.32 9.58 6.17
C THR A 497 -10.17 8.41 5.21
N ASN A 498 -9.33 8.52 4.17
CA ASN A 498 -9.17 7.46 3.19
C ASN A 498 -8.49 6.21 3.83
N PRO A 499 -9.11 5.01 3.76
CA PRO A 499 -8.60 3.81 4.41
C PRO A 499 -7.32 3.25 3.79
N TYR A 500 -7.02 3.60 2.54
CA TYR A 500 -5.79 3.22 1.83
C TYR A 500 -4.63 4.20 2.10
N ASN A 501 -4.87 5.34 2.76
CA ASN A 501 -3.80 6.26 3.14
C ASN A 501 -3.00 5.71 4.33
N ILE A 502 -1.76 5.32 4.07
CA ILE A 502 -0.82 4.71 5.02
C ILE A 502 0.12 5.72 5.69
N ALA A 503 -0.14 7.02 5.49
CA ALA A 503 0.59 8.11 6.16
C ALA A 503 0.46 8.01 7.68
N LEU A 504 1.52 8.35 8.42
CA LEU A 504 1.50 8.28 9.89
C LEU A 504 0.36 9.11 10.51
N ALA A 505 0.05 10.28 9.92
CA ALA A 505 -1.09 11.11 10.34
C ALA A 505 -2.44 10.41 10.12
N ALA A 506 -2.63 9.77 8.97
CA ALA A 506 -3.84 9.01 8.65
C ALA A 506 -3.98 7.75 9.52
N MET A 507 -2.88 7.02 9.75
CA MET A 507 -2.86 5.89 10.68
C MET A 507 -3.19 6.36 12.11
N GLY A 508 -2.62 7.49 12.53
CA GLY A 508 -2.93 8.15 13.79
C GLY A 508 -4.42 8.48 13.94
N PHE A 509 -5.05 9.02 12.89
CA PHE A 509 -6.46 9.37 12.88
C PHE A 509 -7.40 8.17 13.08
N ARG A 510 -6.97 6.96 12.70
CA ARG A 510 -7.70 5.72 13.01
C ARG A 510 -7.75 5.44 14.52
N PHE A 511 -6.82 6.02 15.29
CA PHE A 511 -6.78 5.98 16.76
C PHE A 511 -7.54 7.13 17.45
N GLY A 512 -8.36 7.87 16.70
CA GLY A 512 -9.05 9.06 17.21
C GLY A 512 -8.20 10.34 17.19
N PRO A 513 -8.71 11.45 17.75
CA PRO A 513 -8.08 12.78 17.62
C PRO A 513 -6.66 12.86 18.19
N GLY A 514 -6.42 12.24 19.36
CA GLY A 514 -5.08 12.22 19.98
C GLY A 514 -4.07 11.44 19.16
N GLY A 515 -4.49 10.31 18.58
CA GLY A 515 -3.66 9.54 17.64
C GLY A 515 -3.34 10.34 16.38
N ALA A 516 -4.31 11.09 15.84
CA ALA A 516 -4.10 11.94 14.67
C ALA A 516 -3.02 13.00 14.93
N LEU A 517 -3.07 13.65 16.09
CA LEU A 517 -2.06 14.61 16.52
C LEU A 517 -0.68 13.95 16.63
N LEU A 518 -0.59 12.80 17.31
CA LEU A 518 0.65 12.04 17.43
C LEU A 518 1.22 11.66 16.05
N GLY A 519 0.37 11.15 15.15
CA GLY A 519 0.75 10.80 13.78
C GLY A 519 1.31 11.99 13.00
N ARG A 520 0.70 13.19 13.13
CA ARG A 520 1.20 14.43 12.52
C ARG A 520 2.54 14.87 13.13
N VAL A 521 2.68 14.80 14.45
CA VAL A 521 3.93 15.14 15.15
C VAL A 521 5.05 14.21 14.70
N LEU A 522 4.79 12.90 14.56
CA LEU A 522 5.76 11.94 14.05
C LEU A 522 6.11 12.22 12.57
N ALA A 523 5.10 12.44 11.73
CA ALA A 523 5.31 12.77 10.31
C ALA A 523 6.15 14.04 10.12
N ALA A 524 5.89 15.11 10.87
CA ALA A 524 6.68 16.34 10.81
C ALA A 524 8.06 16.21 11.51
N GLY A 525 8.12 15.43 12.58
CA GLY A 525 9.35 15.21 13.35
C GLY A 525 10.41 14.45 12.56
N LEU A 526 10.02 13.52 11.67
CA LEU A 526 10.98 12.75 10.87
C LEU A 526 11.83 13.63 9.92
N PRO A 527 11.26 14.48 9.05
CA PRO A 527 12.01 15.48 8.28
C PRO A 527 12.87 16.39 9.17
N LEU A 528 12.32 16.88 10.28
CA LEU A 528 13.07 17.76 11.19
C LEU A 528 14.31 17.08 11.79
N LEU A 529 14.16 15.86 12.30
CA LEU A 529 15.28 15.06 12.82
C LEU A 529 16.30 14.76 11.73
N TRP A 530 15.86 14.52 10.50
CA TRP A 530 16.75 14.33 9.37
C TRP A 530 17.53 15.62 9.02
N LEU A 531 16.88 16.79 9.03
CA LEU A 531 17.54 18.09 8.83
C LEU A 531 18.60 18.36 9.89
N LEU A 532 18.29 18.08 11.17
CA LEU A 532 19.27 18.14 12.26
C LEU A 532 20.43 17.16 12.04
N GLY A 533 20.13 15.95 11.56
CA GLY A 533 21.13 14.96 11.16
C GLY A 533 22.03 15.46 10.03
N CYS A 534 21.48 16.17 9.05
CA CYS A 534 22.25 16.82 7.99
C CYS A 534 23.21 17.88 8.56
N LEU A 535 22.76 18.73 9.48
CA LEU A 535 23.64 19.71 10.17
C LEU A 535 24.77 19.02 10.93
N TRP A 536 24.45 17.98 11.70
CA TRP A 536 25.39 17.28 12.57
C TRP A 536 26.42 16.46 11.77
N TRP A 537 25.97 15.74 10.73
CA TRP A 537 26.79 14.81 9.95
C TRP A 537 27.22 15.35 8.58
N ARG A 538 27.11 16.66 8.33
CA ARG A 538 27.36 17.28 7.01
C ARG A 538 28.69 16.93 6.37
N ARG A 539 29.74 16.66 7.15
CA ARG A 539 31.10 16.35 6.67
C ARG A 539 31.32 14.88 6.27
N HIS A 540 30.42 13.97 6.66
CA HIS A 540 30.59 12.55 6.38
C HIS A 540 30.14 12.20 4.95
N ASP A 541 30.23 10.92 4.56
CA ASP A 541 29.62 10.41 3.32
C ASP A 541 28.13 10.81 3.22
N PRO A 542 27.67 11.43 2.12
CA PRO A 542 26.26 11.84 1.93
C PRO A 542 25.29 10.67 1.80
N ARG A 543 25.75 9.50 1.33
CA ARG A 543 24.88 8.39 0.94
C ARG A 543 23.93 7.92 2.06
N PRO A 544 24.38 7.71 3.31
CA PRO A 544 23.50 7.30 4.40
C PRO A 544 22.48 8.39 4.78
N LEU A 545 22.88 9.67 4.75
CA LEU A 545 21.97 10.79 4.98
C LEU A 545 20.90 10.88 3.91
N LEU A 546 21.26 10.77 2.63
CA LEU A 546 20.28 10.79 1.53
C LEU A 546 19.33 9.61 1.58
N ALA A 547 19.81 8.41 1.92
CA ALA A 547 18.95 7.23 2.11
C ALA A 547 17.94 7.44 3.24
N ILE A 548 18.34 7.99 4.39
CA ILE A 548 17.39 8.37 5.46
C ILE A 548 16.48 9.52 5.01
N GLY A 549 16.99 10.47 4.22
CA GLY A 549 16.20 11.59 3.69
C GLY A 549 15.04 11.11 2.82
N VAL A 550 15.27 10.07 2.02
CA VAL A 550 14.21 9.40 1.24
C VAL A 550 13.18 8.73 2.15
N ILE A 551 13.59 8.11 3.26
CA ILE A 551 12.62 7.60 4.26
C ILE A 551 11.85 8.77 4.89
N ALA A 552 12.54 9.83 5.31
CA ALA A 552 11.95 10.97 5.99
C ALA A 552 10.95 11.73 5.09
N MET A 553 11.26 11.95 3.82
CA MET A 553 10.33 12.60 2.87
C MET A 553 9.13 11.70 2.55
N THR A 554 9.32 10.38 2.50
CA THR A 554 8.23 9.44 2.21
C THR A 554 7.29 9.38 3.40
N LEU A 555 7.81 9.12 4.61
CA LEU A 555 7.04 8.95 5.83
C LEU A 555 6.54 10.27 6.44
N GLY A 556 7.16 11.39 6.09
CA GLY A 556 6.73 12.72 6.49
C GLY A 556 5.59 13.28 5.65
N SER A 557 5.21 12.61 4.55
CA SER A 557 4.05 12.99 3.75
C SER A 557 2.73 12.75 4.50
N SER A 558 1.77 13.66 4.35
CA SER A 558 0.38 13.50 4.82
C SER A 558 -0.43 12.52 3.96
N LEU A 559 0.08 12.19 2.77
CA LEU A 559 -0.53 11.29 1.80
C LEU A 559 0.49 10.23 1.38
N ILE A 560 0.29 9.01 1.86
CA ILE A 560 1.08 7.86 1.44
C ILE A 560 0.10 6.80 0.96
N TRP A 561 0.22 6.39 -0.29
CA TRP A 561 -0.44 5.20 -0.81
C TRP A 561 0.58 4.09 -0.94
N TYR A 562 0.11 2.86 -1.15
CA TYR A 562 1.00 1.71 -1.25
C TYR A 562 2.08 1.87 -2.32
N HIS A 563 1.71 2.33 -3.52
CA HIS A 563 2.64 2.59 -4.61
C HIS A 563 3.68 3.69 -4.28
N HIS A 564 3.45 4.59 -3.30
CA HIS A 564 4.47 5.57 -2.87
C HIS A 564 5.66 4.89 -2.16
N LEU A 565 5.48 3.67 -1.65
CA LEU A 565 6.55 2.91 -1.00
C LEU A 565 7.66 2.52 -1.96
N ILE A 566 7.45 2.67 -3.28
CA ILE A 566 8.49 2.52 -4.31
C ILE A 566 9.76 3.32 -3.98
N PHE A 567 9.64 4.50 -3.35
CA PHE A 567 10.79 5.33 -2.98
C PHE A 567 11.70 4.67 -1.94
N LEU A 568 11.17 3.75 -1.13
CA LEU A 568 11.93 2.99 -0.15
C LEU A 568 12.89 1.98 -0.80
N ALA A 569 12.85 1.82 -2.13
CA ALA A 569 13.89 1.11 -2.87
C ALA A 569 15.29 1.72 -2.66
N VAL A 570 15.42 3.05 -2.53
CA VAL A 570 16.72 3.70 -2.29
C VAL A 570 17.36 3.25 -0.97
N PRO A 571 16.72 3.44 0.20
CA PRO A 571 17.28 2.96 1.46
C PRO A 571 17.40 1.43 1.50
N ALA A 572 16.50 0.67 0.88
CA ALA A 572 16.61 -0.78 0.81
C ALA A 572 17.87 -1.22 0.05
N VAL A 573 18.16 -0.63 -1.12
CA VAL A 573 19.37 -0.92 -1.90
C VAL A 573 20.62 -0.52 -1.13
N TRP A 574 20.63 0.67 -0.50
CA TRP A 574 21.75 1.06 0.36
C TRP A 574 21.97 0.06 1.50
N LEU A 575 20.88 -0.41 2.11
CA LEU A 575 20.90 -1.37 3.21
C LEU A 575 21.37 -2.76 2.79
N LEU A 576 20.91 -3.28 1.65
CA LEU A 576 21.26 -4.61 1.15
C LEU A 576 22.64 -4.65 0.48
N LEU A 577 23.02 -3.62 -0.29
CA LEU A 577 24.26 -3.62 -1.04
C LEU A 577 25.44 -3.09 -0.24
N GLY A 578 25.22 -2.06 0.58
CA GLY A 578 26.33 -1.36 1.22
C GLY A 578 26.82 -1.97 2.55
N THR A 579 26.29 -3.12 2.99
CA THR A 579 26.72 -3.77 4.24
C THR A 579 27.04 -5.24 4.06
N ASN A 580 28.02 -5.71 4.82
CA ASN A 580 28.28 -7.14 5.00
C ASN A 580 27.53 -7.72 6.22
N ASP A 581 26.83 -6.89 7.00
CA ASP A 581 26.06 -7.30 8.18
C ASP A 581 24.78 -8.05 7.77
N GLN A 582 24.83 -9.38 7.88
CA GLN A 582 23.70 -10.27 7.59
C GLN A 582 22.44 -9.91 8.39
N ARG A 583 22.57 -9.39 9.61
CA ARG A 583 21.42 -8.97 10.42
C ARG A 583 20.71 -7.77 9.80
N THR A 584 21.49 -6.79 9.34
CA THR A 584 20.96 -5.62 8.63
C THR A 584 20.23 -6.05 7.36
N ALA A 585 20.83 -6.95 6.58
CA ALA A 585 20.19 -7.48 5.37
C ALA A 585 18.88 -8.22 5.68
N LEU A 586 18.87 -9.13 6.66
CA LEU A 586 17.67 -9.89 7.05
C LEU A 586 16.54 -8.99 7.54
N LEU A 587 16.84 -7.99 8.39
CA LEU A 587 15.81 -7.06 8.87
C LEU A 587 15.28 -6.16 7.75
N THR A 588 16.14 -5.80 6.79
CA THR A 588 15.70 -5.06 5.59
C THR A 588 14.77 -5.91 4.74
N LEU A 589 15.09 -7.19 4.54
CA LEU A 589 14.21 -8.11 3.81
C LEU A 589 12.90 -8.36 4.53
N LEU A 590 12.93 -8.54 5.85
CA LEU A 590 11.72 -8.65 6.66
C LEU A 590 10.83 -7.40 6.50
N SER A 591 11.45 -6.21 6.56
CA SER A 591 10.76 -4.94 6.34
C SER A 591 10.07 -4.89 4.96
N LEU A 592 10.77 -5.29 3.90
CA LEU A 592 10.22 -5.34 2.55
C LEU A 592 9.13 -6.39 2.41
N SER A 593 9.30 -7.57 3.03
CA SER A 593 8.27 -8.62 3.06
C SER A 593 7.00 -8.16 3.75
N LEU A 594 7.10 -7.41 4.84
CA LEU A 594 5.93 -6.81 5.52
C LEU A 594 5.19 -5.82 4.62
N MET A 595 5.92 -5.01 3.84
CA MET A 595 5.28 -4.15 2.82
C MET A 595 4.64 -5.00 1.72
N GLN A 596 5.36 -6.01 1.21
CA GLN A 596 4.90 -6.87 0.12
C GLN A 596 3.56 -7.54 0.43
N ILE A 597 3.41 -8.12 1.63
CA ILE A 597 2.16 -8.80 2.02
C ILE A 597 1.02 -7.86 2.36
N SER A 598 1.27 -6.56 2.51
CA SER A 598 0.26 -5.64 2.99
C SER A 598 -1.00 -5.65 2.11
N ARG A 599 -0.85 -5.77 0.78
CA ARG A 599 -2.01 -5.86 -0.13
C ARG A 599 -2.79 -7.16 0.02
N MET A 600 -2.10 -8.27 0.25
CA MET A 600 -2.72 -9.57 0.51
C MET A 600 -3.57 -9.55 1.78
N ILE A 601 -3.05 -8.88 2.80
CA ILE A 601 -3.72 -8.76 4.09
C ILE A 601 -4.86 -7.74 4.00
N GLU A 602 -4.65 -6.65 3.27
CA GLU A 602 -5.66 -5.61 3.09
C GLU A 602 -6.86 -6.08 2.28
N PHE A 603 -6.63 -6.59 1.07
CA PHE A 603 -7.71 -7.02 0.18
C PHE A 603 -8.16 -8.46 0.46
N GLY A 604 -7.26 -9.34 0.89
CA GLY A 604 -7.62 -10.72 1.19
C GLY A 604 -8.29 -10.88 2.55
N LEU A 605 -7.87 -10.11 3.57
CA LEU A 605 -8.36 -10.26 4.95
C LEU A 605 -9.17 -9.05 5.45
N GLY A 606 -9.26 -7.98 4.67
CA GLY A 606 -9.97 -6.75 5.06
C GLY A 606 -9.27 -5.96 6.16
N TRP A 607 -7.97 -6.19 6.41
CA TRP A 607 -7.29 -5.45 7.48
C TRP A 607 -6.74 -4.12 6.96
N GLY A 608 -6.59 -3.17 7.88
CA GLY A 608 -5.84 -1.97 7.56
C GLY A 608 -4.39 -2.28 7.12
N PRO A 609 -3.74 -1.36 6.40
CA PRO A 609 -2.37 -1.46 5.89
C PRO A 609 -1.27 -1.38 6.98
N TRP A 610 -1.52 -1.95 8.16
CA TRP A 610 -0.60 -1.97 9.31
C TRP A 610 0.72 -2.68 9.02
N PHE A 611 0.72 -3.65 8.10
CA PHE A 611 1.91 -4.38 7.70
C PHE A 611 2.87 -3.51 6.89
N ALA A 612 2.34 -2.69 5.97
CA ALA A 612 3.15 -1.66 5.30
C ALA A 612 3.79 -0.69 6.31
N VAL A 613 3.01 -0.26 7.32
CA VAL A 613 3.46 0.63 8.39
C VAL A 613 4.57 0.01 9.23
N ALA A 614 4.36 -1.22 9.71
CA ALA A 614 5.38 -1.97 10.43
C ALA A 614 6.64 -2.17 9.58
N GLY A 615 6.46 -2.46 8.29
CA GLY A 615 7.53 -2.59 7.31
C GLY A 615 8.39 -1.34 7.22
N TYR A 616 7.80 -0.16 6.97
CA TYR A 616 8.61 1.05 6.80
C TYR A 616 9.23 1.57 8.11
N LEU A 617 8.58 1.34 9.26
CA LEU A 617 9.14 1.69 10.57
C LEU A 617 10.33 0.80 10.91
N LEU A 618 10.26 -0.49 10.58
CA LEU A 618 11.39 -1.40 10.69
C LEU A 618 12.55 -0.95 9.78
N LEU A 619 12.26 -0.56 8.53
CA LEU A 619 13.27 -0.04 7.60
C LEU A 619 13.99 1.18 8.17
N LEU A 620 13.23 2.14 8.71
CA LEU A 620 13.73 3.34 9.34
C LEU A 620 14.66 3.00 10.53
N GLY A 621 14.24 2.09 11.40
CA GLY A 621 15.03 1.64 12.55
C GLY A 621 16.36 1.00 12.13
N VAL A 622 16.34 0.16 11.09
CA VAL A 622 17.54 -0.49 10.53
C VAL A 622 18.48 0.56 9.90
N ALA A 623 17.92 1.48 9.10
CA ALA A 623 18.66 2.58 8.48
C ALA A 623 19.36 3.45 9.53
N PHE A 624 18.65 3.88 10.56
CA PHE A 624 19.19 4.72 11.63
C PHE A 624 20.29 3.99 12.43
N ALA A 625 20.08 2.72 12.78
CA ALA A 625 21.08 1.92 13.48
C ALA A 625 22.38 1.81 12.67
N ARG A 626 22.28 1.71 11.34
CA ARG A 626 23.44 1.65 10.46
C ARG A 626 24.14 3.00 10.30
N VAL A 627 23.41 4.10 10.14
CA VAL A 627 24.00 5.45 10.11
C VAL A 627 24.81 5.72 11.37
N ARG A 628 24.23 5.40 12.53
CA ARG A 628 24.92 5.55 13.81
C ARG A 628 26.22 4.73 13.88
N ARG A 629 26.27 3.53 13.29
CA ARG A 629 27.50 2.73 13.22
C ARG A 629 28.51 3.35 12.25
N ALA A 630 28.04 3.75 11.06
CA ALA A 630 28.90 4.35 10.03
C ALA A 630 29.60 5.62 10.55
N TYR A 631 28.87 6.51 11.23
CA TYR A 631 29.42 7.79 11.71
C TYR A 631 30.04 7.72 13.12
N ARG A 632 30.05 6.54 13.77
CA ARG A 632 30.82 6.34 15.02
C ARG A 632 32.25 5.89 14.78
N LEU A 633 32.49 5.23 13.64
CA LEU A 633 33.78 4.68 13.28
C LEU A 633 34.68 5.70 12.57
N ASP A 634 34.16 6.89 12.30
CA ASP A 634 34.83 7.99 11.63
C ASP A 634 34.96 9.15 12.63
N PRO A 635 35.88 9.08 13.61
CA PRO A 635 36.14 10.21 14.50
C PRO A 635 36.72 11.35 13.67
N LEU A 636 35.93 12.43 13.57
CA LEU A 636 36.26 13.69 12.90
C LEU A 636 37.64 14.25 13.27
#